data_AF-F7BS31-F1
#
_entry.id   AF-F7BS31-F1
#
_cell.length_a   1.000
_cell.length_b   1.000
_cell.length_c   1.000
_cell.angle_alpha   90.00
_cell.angle_beta   90.00
_cell.angle_gamma   90.00
#
_symmetry.space_group_name_H-M   'P 1'
#
loop_
_entity.id
_entity.type
_entity.pdbx_description
1 polymer ?
#
loop_
_entity_poly.entity_id
_entity_poly.type
_entity_poly.pdbx_seq_one_letter_code
_entity_poly.pdbx_strand_id
1 'polypeptide(L)'
;MPVSKEPEGNQRWSRSLRTPQRSEGDRQTMAAVTMSVPGRKAPPRPGPVPEAAQPFLFTPRGPSAGGGPGSGTSPQVEWTARRLVWVPSELHGFEAAALRDEGEEEAEVELAESGRRLRLPRDQIQRMNPPKFSKAEDMAELTCLNEASVLHNLRERYYSGLIYTYSGLFCVVINPYKQLPIYTEAIVEMYRGKKRHEVPPHVYAVTEGAYRSMLQDREDQSILCTGESGAGKTENTKKVIQYLAHVASSPKGRKEPGVPASVSTVSYGELERQLLQANPILEAFGNAKTVKNDNSSRFGKFIRINFDVAGYIVGANIETYLLEKSRAIRQAKDECSFHIFYQLLGGAGEQLKADLLLEPCSQYRFLTNGPSSSPGQERELFQETLESLRVLGFTHEEIISMLRMVSAVLQFGNIALKRERNTDQATMPVLRAVEERERAEAEGREREARALSLTRALEEEQEAREELERQNRALRAELEALLSSKDDVGKSVHELERACRVAEQAANDLRAQVTELEDELTAAEDAKLRLEVTVQALKTQHERDLQGRDEAGEERRRQLAKQLRDAEVERDEERKQRTLAVAARKKLEGELEELKAQMASAGQGKEEAVKQLRKMQAQMKELWREVEETRSSREEIFSQNRESEKRLKGLEAEVLRLQEELAASDRARRQAAQDRDEMADEVANGNLSKAAILEEKRQLEGRLGQLEEELEEEQSNSELLNDRYRKLLLQVESLTTELSAERSFSAKAESGRQQLERQIQELRGRLGEEDAGARARHKMTIAALESKLAQAEEQLEQETRERILSGKLVRRAEKRLKEVVLQVEEERRVADQLRDQLEKGNLRVKQLKRQLEEAEEEASRAQAGRRRLQRELEDVTESAESMNREVTTLRNRLRRGPLTFTTRTVRQVFRLEEGVASDEETEEAEPGSGPSPEPEGSPPAHPQ
;
A
#
# COMPACT_ATOMS: atom_id res chain seq x y z
N MET A 1 79.57 8.19 -32.31
CA MET A 1 81.04 8.10 -32.37
C MET A 1 81.49 8.18 -33.83
N PRO A 2 82.74 8.61 -34.13
CA PRO A 2 83.10 9.20 -35.42
C PRO A 2 83.87 8.26 -36.37
N VAL A 3 84.11 8.76 -37.60
CA VAL A 3 85.30 8.53 -38.45
C VAL A 3 85.75 7.08 -38.70
N SER A 4 85.53 6.57 -39.93
CA SER A 4 86.60 6.02 -40.80
C SER A 4 86.11 5.37 -42.11
N LYS A 5 86.83 5.68 -43.21
CA LYS A 5 87.15 4.86 -44.40
C LYS A 5 86.06 4.35 -45.38
N GLU A 6 86.44 4.50 -46.66
CA GLU A 6 86.04 3.80 -47.89
C GLU A 6 86.35 2.27 -47.85
N PRO A 7 85.96 1.41 -48.84
CA PRO A 7 85.66 1.75 -50.24
C PRO A 7 84.50 1.01 -50.99
N GLU A 8 84.33 1.41 -52.25
CA GLU A 8 83.75 0.68 -53.41
C GLU A 8 82.26 0.25 -53.42
N GLY A 9 81.58 0.44 -54.56
CA GLY A 9 80.13 0.21 -54.65
C GLY A 9 79.41 0.29 -56.02
N ASN A 10 80.13 0.46 -57.14
CA ASN A 10 79.74 0.09 -58.51
C ASN A 10 78.42 0.63 -59.15
N GLN A 11 78.54 1.33 -60.30
CA GLN A 11 77.55 1.40 -61.41
C GLN A 11 76.14 1.99 -61.17
N ARG A 12 75.39 2.45 -62.20
CA ARG A 12 75.68 3.22 -63.44
C ARG A 12 74.33 3.59 -64.06
N TRP A 13 74.16 4.84 -64.53
CA TRP A 13 73.31 5.24 -65.68
C TRP A 13 71.78 5.10 -65.53
N SER A 14 70.92 5.87 -66.22
CA SER A 14 71.14 7.13 -66.97
C SER A 14 69.82 7.85 -67.22
N ARG A 15 69.79 9.20 -67.13
CA ARG A 15 68.69 10.03 -67.63
C ARG A 15 68.95 10.47 -69.08
N SER A 16 67.91 10.49 -69.91
CA SER A 16 67.70 11.45 -71.00
C SER A 16 66.20 11.50 -71.28
N LEU A 17 65.47 12.60 -71.06
CA LEU A 17 65.55 13.90 -71.76
C LEU A 17 65.26 13.79 -73.27
N ARG A 18 64.03 14.17 -73.64
CA ARG A 18 63.76 14.89 -74.88
C ARG A 18 62.50 15.76 -74.72
N THR A 19 62.47 16.89 -75.42
CA THR A 19 61.48 17.98 -75.29
C THR A 19 60.34 17.88 -76.31
N PRO A 20 59.23 18.64 -76.17
CA PRO A 20 57.93 18.31 -76.77
C PRO A 20 57.59 19.05 -78.08
N GLN A 21 56.54 18.60 -78.76
CA GLN A 21 55.79 19.41 -79.73
C GLN A 21 54.28 19.05 -79.75
N ARG A 22 53.46 19.95 -80.32
CA ARG A 22 51.99 20.06 -80.14
C ARG A 22 51.15 19.00 -80.88
N SER A 23 49.96 18.73 -80.35
CA SER A 23 48.69 18.60 -81.11
C SER A 23 47.48 18.78 -80.17
N GLU A 24 46.30 19.06 -80.72
CA GLU A 24 45.08 19.45 -79.97
C GLU A 24 44.17 18.25 -79.61
N GLY A 25 43.24 18.43 -78.64
CA GLY A 25 42.25 17.40 -78.33
C GLY A 25 41.49 17.56 -77.00
N ASP A 26 40.72 18.64 -76.83
CA ASP A 26 39.96 18.89 -75.59
C ASP A 26 38.77 17.92 -75.39
N ARG A 27 38.84 17.07 -74.36
CA ARG A 27 37.68 16.56 -73.60
C ARG A 27 38.03 16.40 -72.13
N GLN A 28 37.39 17.21 -71.29
CA GLN A 28 37.69 17.30 -69.86
C GLN A 28 37.08 16.15 -69.06
N THR A 29 37.92 15.41 -68.34
CA THR A 29 37.54 14.64 -67.15
C THR A 29 38.47 15.04 -66.01
N MET A 30 38.08 16.05 -65.22
CA MET A 30 38.88 16.49 -64.07
C MET A 30 38.82 15.47 -62.93
N ALA A 31 39.90 14.71 -62.75
CA ALA A 31 40.20 14.03 -61.50
C ALA A 31 40.87 15.03 -60.53
N ALA A 32 40.08 15.65 -59.66
CA ALA A 32 40.60 16.60 -58.66
C ALA A 32 41.18 15.86 -57.45
N VAL A 33 42.51 15.89 -57.30
CA VAL A 33 43.20 15.35 -56.10
C VAL A 33 43.04 16.34 -54.94
N THR A 34 42.40 15.91 -53.86
CA THR A 34 42.19 16.73 -52.66
C THR A 34 43.47 16.90 -51.85
N MET A 35 43.84 18.15 -51.56
CA MET A 35 44.79 18.49 -50.49
C MET A 35 44.04 18.52 -49.15
N SER A 36 44.51 17.75 -48.16
CA SER A 36 43.81 17.54 -46.89
C SER A 36 44.24 18.53 -45.81
N VAL A 37 43.30 19.32 -45.29
CA VAL A 37 43.47 20.08 -44.04
C VAL A 37 42.96 19.22 -42.86
N PRO A 38 43.77 18.92 -41.84
CA PRO A 38 43.34 18.11 -40.71
C PRO A 38 42.55 18.92 -39.68
N GLY A 39 41.32 18.51 -39.33
CA GLY A 39 40.70 19.01 -38.08
C GLY A 39 39.19 19.30 -38.03
N ARG A 40 38.32 18.47 -38.62
CA ARG A 40 36.92 18.28 -38.13
C ARG A 40 36.32 17.02 -38.74
N LYS A 41 36.07 15.99 -37.93
CA LYS A 41 35.23 14.84 -38.36
C LYS A 41 33.77 15.30 -38.37
N ALA A 42 33.13 15.25 -39.54
CA ALA A 42 31.67 15.26 -39.60
C ALA A 42 31.11 14.02 -38.89
N PRO A 43 29.91 14.09 -38.27
CA PRO A 43 29.26 12.90 -37.74
C PRO A 43 28.96 11.89 -38.86
N PRO A 44 28.92 10.58 -38.56
CA PRO A 44 28.50 9.58 -39.54
C PRO A 44 27.07 9.87 -40.00
N ARG A 45 26.77 9.64 -41.27
CA ARG A 45 25.38 9.63 -41.75
C ARG A 45 24.65 8.46 -41.07
N PRO A 46 23.41 8.63 -40.59
CA PRO A 46 22.61 7.52 -40.08
C PRO A 46 22.51 6.41 -41.13
N GLY A 47 22.58 5.15 -40.68
CA GLY A 47 22.28 4.01 -41.54
C GLY A 47 20.81 3.97 -41.96
N PRO A 48 20.45 3.19 -42.99
CA PRO A 48 19.05 2.95 -43.31
C PRO A 48 18.33 2.31 -42.11
N VAL A 49 17.06 2.69 -41.91
CA VAL A 49 16.21 2.14 -40.84
C VAL A 49 16.14 0.62 -40.98
N PRO A 50 16.40 -0.18 -39.92
CA PRO A 50 16.32 -1.63 -39.98
C PRO A 50 15.00 -2.09 -40.59
N GLU A 51 15.06 -2.91 -41.64
CA GLU A 51 13.90 -3.32 -42.44
C GLU A 51 12.78 -3.92 -41.58
N ALA A 52 13.15 -4.79 -40.63
CA ALA A 52 12.24 -5.38 -39.65
C ALA A 52 11.52 -4.37 -38.73
N ALA A 53 12.05 -3.16 -38.54
CA ALA A 53 11.46 -2.11 -37.71
C ALA A 53 10.52 -1.19 -38.47
N GLN A 54 10.64 -1.08 -39.80
CA GLN A 54 9.87 -0.12 -40.60
C GLN A 54 8.33 -0.29 -40.46
N PRO A 55 7.75 -1.51 -40.51
CA PRO A 55 6.30 -1.71 -40.37
C PRO A 55 5.74 -1.34 -38.99
N PHE A 56 6.59 -1.26 -37.95
CA PHE A 56 6.19 -1.01 -36.56
C PHE A 56 6.46 0.43 -36.10
N LEU A 57 6.96 1.30 -36.99
CA LEU A 57 7.18 2.72 -36.73
C LEU A 57 6.51 3.62 -37.77
N PHE A 58 6.50 3.23 -39.05
CA PHE A 58 5.98 4.05 -40.14
C PHE A 58 4.63 3.52 -40.62
N THR A 59 3.66 4.41 -40.85
CA THR A 59 2.44 4.05 -41.56
C THR A 59 2.78 3.58 -42.98
N PRO A 60 2.26 2.43 -43.45
CA PRO A 60 2.50 1.98 -44.82
C PRO A 60 2.04 3.04 -45.83
N ARG A 61 2.98 3.58 -46.61
CA ARG A 61 2.66 4.47 -47.72
C ARG A 61 1.96 3.66 -48.80
N GLY A 62 0.63 3.68 -48.79
CA GLY A 62 -0.17 3.22 -49.92
C GLY A 62 0.26 3.95 -51.22
N PRO A 63 -0.04 3.36 -52.39
CA PRO A 63 0.28 4.00 -53.67
C PRO A 63 -0.34 5.41 -53.69
N SER A 64 0.48 6.41 -53.99
CA SER A 64 0.02 7.80 -54.16
C SER A 64 -1.10 7.86 -55.18
N ALA A 65 -2.10 8.72 -54.97
CA ALA A 65 -3.28 8.81 -55.83
C ALA A 65 -2.95 9.29 -57.26
N GLY A 66 -2.52 8.36 -58.12
CA GLY A 66 -1.99 8.64 -59.45
C GLY A 66 -1.95 7.43 -60.36
N GLY A 67 -3.06 7.18 -61.07
CA GLY A 67 -3.08 6.34 -62.28
C GLY A 67 -3.37 4.84 -62.08
N GLY A 68 -4.61 4.43 -62.34
CA GLY A 68 -4.98 3.01 -62.46
C GLY A 68 -6.50 2.80 -62.47
N PRO A 69 -7.14 2.51 -63.61
CA PRO A 69 -8.60 2.30 -63.69
C PRO A 69 -8.99 0.88 -63.23
N GLY A 70 -8.87 0.61 -61.93
CA GLY A 70 -9.40 -0.58 -61.26
C GLY A 70 -10.75 -0.27 -60.59
N SER A 71 -11.69 -1.21 -60.63
CA SER A 71 -13.09 -0.98 -60.22
C SER A 71 -13.28 -0.84 -58.70
N GLY A 72 -13.20 0.39 -58.20
CA GLY A 72 -13.62 0.75 -56.84
C GLY A 72 -13.83 2.26 -56.70
N THR A 73 -14.95 2.69 -56.10
CA THR A 73 -15.12 4.08 -55.68
C THR A 73 -14.09 4.42 -54.60
N SER A 74 -13.47 5.60 -54.67
CA SER A 74 -12.44 5.96 -53.68
C SER A 74 -13.07 6.10 -52.28
N PRO A 75 -12.37 5.74 -51.19
CA PRO A 75 -12.93 5.79 -49.84
C PRO A 75 -13.46 7.18 -49.44
N GLN A 76 -12.86 8.25 -49.97
CA GLN A 76 -13.32 9.61 -49.76
C GLN A 76 -14.68 9.91 -50.43
N VAL A 77 -14.95 9.32 -51.60
CA VAL A 77 -16.26 9.42 -52.28
C VAL A 77 -17.30 8.61 -51.51
N GLU A 78 -16.97 7.40 -51.08
CA GLU A 78 -17.89 6.57 -50.29
C GLU A 78 -18.26 7.20 -48.94
N TRP A 79 -17.26 7.71 -48.19
CA TRP A 79 -17.47 8.42 -46.92
C TRP A 79 -18.43 9.61 -47.10
N THR A 80 -18.24 10.40 -48.17
CA THR A 80 -19.09 11.56 -48.48
C THR A 80 -20.50 11.12 -48.89
N ALA A 81 -20.62 10.11 -49.75
CA ALA A 81 -21.90 9.63 -50.28
C ALA A 81 -22.77 8.89 -49.25
N ARG A 82 -22.16 8.26 -48.24
CA ARG A 82 -22.87 7.52 -47.18
C ARG A 82 -23.15 8.33 -45.91
N ARG A 83 -22.72 9.60 -45.82
CA ARG A 83 -22.82 10.45 -44.61
C ARG A 83 -22.39 9.69 -43.34
N LEU A 84 -21.19 9.10 -43.37
CA LEU A 84 -20.77 8.17 -42.30
C LEU A 84 -20.61 8.87 -40.94
N VAL A 85 -21.07 8.18 -39.90
CA VAL A 85 -21.07 8.58 -38.49
C VAL A 85 -20.65 7.39 -37.62
N TRP A 86 -20.22 7.68 -36.39
CA TRP A 86 -20.00 6.70 -35.35
C TRP A 86 -21.23 6.59 -34.46
N VAL A 87 -21.58 5.36 -34.08
CA VAL A 87 -22.68 5.06 -33.14
C VAL A 87 -22.22 4.06 -32.06
N PRO A 88 -22.87 3.99 -30.89
CA PRO A 88 -22.45 3.12 -29.80
C PRO A 88 -22.54 1.63 -30.17
N SER A 89 -21.59 0.83 -29.67
CA SER A 89 -21.51 -0.61 -29.91
C SER A 89 -21.08 -1.35 -28.64
N GLU A 90 -21.88 -2.30 -28.17
CA GLU A 90 -21.55 -3.11 -26.98
C GLU A 90 -20.26 -3.93 -27.16
N LEU A 91 -19.93 -4.31 -28.40
CA LEU A 91 -18.77 -5.14 -28.72
C LEU A 91 -17.53 -4.32 -29.12
N HIS A 92 -17.72 -3.16 -29.74
CA HIS A 92 -16.63 -2.38 -30.34
C HIS A 92 -16.41 -1.00 -29.71
N GLY A 93 -17.20 -0.63 -28.70
CA GLY A 93 -17.32 0.71 -28.14
C GLY A 93 -18.09 1.64 -29.09
N PHE A 94 -17.55 1.79 -30.31
CA PHE A 94 -18.20 2.48 -31.42
C PHE A 94 -18.00 1.73 -32.74
N GLU A 95 -19.03 1.78 -33.58
CA GLU A 95 -19.08 1.20 -34.92
C GLU A 95 -19.58 2.21 -35.96
N ALA A 96 -19.24 1.99 -37.23
CA ALA A 96 -19.57 2.92 -38.31
C ALA A 96 -21.00 2.69 -38.82
N ALA A 97 -21.74 3.77 -39.06
CA ALA A 97 -23.08 3.74 -39.64
C ALA A 97 -23.26 4.84 -40.70
N ALA A 98 -24.14 4.61 -41.65
CA ALA A 98 -24.59 5.60 -42.63
C ALA A 98 -25.82 6.33 -42.09
N LEU A 99 -25.77 7.66 -42.00
CA LEU A 99 -26.92 8.47 -41.59
C LEU A 99 -27.97 8.48 -42.72
N ARG A 100 -29.17 7.95 -42.44
CA ARG A 100 -30.28 7.81 -43.41
C ARG A 100 -31.29 8.95 -43.32
N ASP A 101 -31.76 9.23 -42.11
CA ASP A 101 -32.71 10.32 -41.82
C ASP A 101 -32.28 11.07 -40.56
N GLU A 102 -32.62 12.36 -40.46
CA GLU A 102 -32.10 13.29 -39.47
C GLU A 102 -33.21 14.19 -38.93
N GLY A 103 -33.98 13.66 -37.97
CA GLY A 103 -35.03 14.39 -37.25
C GLY A 103 -34.47 15.39 -36.23
N GLU A 104 -35.36 16.01 -35.45
CA GLU A 104 -34.95 17.03 -34.47
C GLU A 104 -34.35 16.41 -33.18
N GLU A 105 -34.93 15.33 -32.65
CA GLU A 105 -34.45 14.64 -31.44
C GLU A 105 -33.75 13.30 -31.73
N GLU A 106 -34.29 12.51 -32.66
CA GLU A 106 -33.75 11.21 -33.09
C GLU A 106 -33.34 11.23 -34.57
N ALA A 107 -32.41 10.34 -34.93
CA ALA A 107 -32.01 10.10 -36.32
C ALA A 107 -32.00 8.60 -36.65
N GLU A 108 -32.27 8.26 -37.91
CA GLU A 108 -32.22 6.88 -38.42
C GLU A 108 -30.87 6.61 -39.08
N VAL A 109 -30.19 5.57 -38.61
CA VAL A 109 -28.84 5.17 -39.02
C VAL A 109 -28.84 3.71 -39.49
N GLU A 110 -27.98 3.39 -40.44
CA GLU A 110 -27.83 2.04 -41.00
C GLU A 110 -26.39 1.56 -40.79
N LEU A 111 -26.21 0.52 -39.98
CA LEU A 111 -24.89 0.01 -39.59
C LEU A 111 -24.09 -0.48 -40.81
N ALA A 112 -22.85 -0.02 -40.96
CA ALA A 112 -22.08 -0.19 -42.19
C ALA A 112 -21.66 -1.65 -42.47
N GLU A 113 -21.47 -2.45 -41.42
CA GLU A 113 -21.09 -3.88 -41.55
C GLU A 113 -22.30 -4.82 -41.62
N SER A 114 -23.33 -4.59 -40.81
CA SER A 114 -24.48 -5.50 -40.69
C SER A 114 -25.71 -5.10 -41.50
N GLY A 115 -25.76 -3.88 -42.05
CA GLY A 115 -26.91 -3.33 -42.76
C GLY A 115 -28.17 -3.11 -41.90
N ARG A 116 -28.12 -3.44 -40.60
CA ARG A 116 -29.23 -3.25 -39.66
C ARG A 116 -29.47 -1.76 -39.46
N ARG A 117 -30.75 -1.37 -39.48
CA ARG A 117 -31.15 -0.01 -39.10
C ARG A 117 -31.42 0.10 -37.62
N LEU A 118 -31.06 1.26 -37.08
CA LEU A 118 -31.35 1.70 -35.72
C LEU A 118 -31.90 3.12 -35.79
N ARG A 119 -32.76 3.47 -34.84
CA ARG A 119 -33.09 4.86 -34.53
C ARG A 119 -32.45 5.20 -33.20
N LEU A 120 -31.69 6.30 -33.16
CA LEU A 120 -30.90 6.70 -32.00
C LEU A 120 -31.09 8.20 -31.72
N PRO A 121 -31.08 8.61 -30.43
CA PRO A 121 -30.94 10.01 -30.05
C PRO A 121 -29.72 10.68 -30.68
N ARG A 122 -29.85 11.94 -31.11
CA ARG A 122 -28.81 12.66 -31.87
C ARG A 122 -27.49 12.85 -31.13
N ASP A 123 -27.51 12.91 -29.80
CA ASP A 123 -26.34 13.06 -28.93
C ASP A 123 -25.44 11.82 -28.92
N GLN A 124 -26.00 10.63 -29.18
CA GLN A 124 -25.26 9.38 -29.29
C GLN A 124 -24.50 9.23 -30.63
N ILE A 125 -24.78 10.09 -31.61
CA ILE A 125 -24.25 9.99 -32.97
C ILE A 125 -23.05 10.93 -33.14
N GLN A 126 -21.83 10.37 -33.13
CA GLN A 126 -20.59 11.15 -33.22
C GLN A 126 -20.14 11.29 -34.69
N ARG A 127 -19.61 12.45 -35.08
CA ARG A 127 -19.12 12.69 -36.45
C ARG A 127 -17.87 11.86 -36.75
N MET A 128 -17.87 11.13 -37.87
CA MET A 128 -16.72 10.33 -38.31
C MET A 128 -15.71 11.18 -39.10
N ASN A 129 -14.41 11.01 -38.83
CA ASN A 129 -13.37 11.71 -39.58
C ASN A 129 -13.25 11.18 -41.03
N PRO A 130 -12.91 12.03 -42.01
CA PRO A 130 -12.60 11.60 -43.37
C PRO A 130 -11.44 10.57 -43.43
N PRO A 131 -11.46 9.58 -44.36
CA PRO A 131 -10.46 8.51 -44.42
C PRO A 131 -8.99 8.94 -44.53
N LYS A 132 -8.72 10.17 -45.00
CA LYS A 132 -7.37 10.76 -45.02
C LYS A 132 -6.68 10.84 -43.64
N PHE A 133 -7.46 10.77 -42.56
CA PHE A 133 -6.97 10.77 -41.17
C PHE A 133 -6.78 9.37 -40.58
N SER A 134 -6.92 8.31 -41.38
CA SER A 134 -6.67 6.95 -40.92
C SER A 134 -5.20 6.80 -40.48
N LYS A 135 -5.00 6.33 -39.24
CA LYS A 135 -3.69 6.10 -38.60
C LYS A 135 -2.87 7.38 -38.40
N ALA A 136 -3.53 8.54 -38.27
CA ALA A 136 -2.91 9.83 -37.94
C ALA A 136 -1.90 9.73 -36.78
N GLU A 137 -0.73 10.34 -36.94
CA GLU A 137 0.38 10.25 -35.98
C GLU A 137 0.15 11.11 -34.73
N ASP A 138 -0.59 12.21 -34.85
CA ASP A 138 -1.10 13.01 -33.74
C ASP A 138 -2.62 13.16 -33.82
N MET A 139 -3.31 12.82 -32.73
CA MET A 139 -4.77 12.92 -32.66
C MET A 139 -5.29 14.36 -32.57
N ALA A 140 -4.40 15.33 -32.30
CA ALA A 140 -4.74 16.76 -32.41
C ALA A 140 -4.95 17.24 -33.86
N GLU A 141 -4.56 16.44 -34.87
CA GLU A 141 -4.80 16.76 -36.29
C GLU A 141 -6.22 16.34 -36.78
N LEU A 142 -6.97 15.58 -35.96
CA LEU A 142 -8.30 15.09 -36.31
C LEU A 142 -9.32 16.25 -36.38
N THR A 143 -10.03 16.37 -37.50
CA THR A 143 -11.06 17.42 -37.69
C THR A 143 -12.27 17.24 -36.78
N CYS A 144 -12.61 16.00 -36.42
CA CYS A 144 -13.64 15.67 -35.44
C CYS A 144 -12.99 14.97 -34.25
N LEU A 145 -12.59 15.73 -33.23
CA LEU A 145 -12.04 15.17 -32.00
C LEU A 145 -13.19 14.71 -31.09
N ASN A 146 -13.44 13.40 -31.09
CA ASN A 146 -14.46 12.74 -30.29
C ASN A 146 -13.98 11.33 -29.89
N GLU A 147 -14.62 10.75 -28.88
CA GLU A 147 -14.22 9.48 -28.26
C GLU A 147 -14.12 8.35 -29.29
N ALA A 148 -15.12 8.22 -30.17
CA ALA A 148 -15.15 7.22 -31.21
C ALA A 148 -13.97 7.35 -32.20
N SER A 149 -13.60 8.57 -32.60
CA SER A 149 -12.47 8.79 -33.50
C SER A 149 -11.10 8.60 -32.83
N VAL A 150 -10.98 8.94 -31.55
CA VAL A 150 -9.77 8.67 -30.75
C VAL A 150 -9.59 7.16 -30.59
N LEU A 151 -10.64 6.45 -30.16
CA LEU A 151 -10.64 4.99 -30.05
C LEU A 151 -10.33 4.33 -31.41
N HIS A 152 -10.96 4.78 -32.49
CA HIS A 152 -10.72 4.25 -33.84
C HIS A 152 -9.26 4.44 -34.29
N ASN A 153 -8.68 5.64 -34.15
CA ASN A 153 -7.29 5.88 -34.57
C ASN A 153 -6.30 5.04 -33.76
N LEU A 154 -6.51 4.94 -32.44
CA LEU A 154 -5.71 4.08 -31.56
C LEU A 154 -5.84 2.59 -31.93
N ARG A 155 -7.07 2.12 -32.21
CA ARG A 155 -7.38 0.73 -32.62
C ARG A 155 -6.69 0.37 -33.94
N GLU A 156 -6.83 1.23 -34.95
CA GLU A 156 -6.21 1.05 -36.27
C GLU A 156 -4.68 1.08 -36.22
N ARG A 157 -4.09 1.96 -35.41
CA ARG A 157 -2.63 2.01 -35.20
C ARG A 157 -2.13 0.78 -34.44
N TYR A 158 -2.82 0.38 -33.37
CA TYR A 158 -2.47 -0.80 -32.57
C TYR A 158 -2.47 -2.10 -33.39
N TYR A 159 -3.52 -2.37 -34.17
CA TYR A 159 -3.57 -3.54 -35.04
C TYR A 159 -2.52 -3.50 -36.17
N SER A 160 -2.10 -2.30 -36.59
CA SER A 160 -0.94 -2.12 -37.49
C SER A 160 0.42 -2.29 -36.79
N GLY A 161 0.44 -2.50 -35.47
CA GLY A 161 1.66 -2.60 -34.66
C GLY A 161 2.28 -1.26 -34.25
N LEU A 162 1.64 -0.14 -34.59
CA LEU A 162 2.07 1.23 -34.26
C LEU A 162 1.58 1.61 -32.85
N ILE A 163 2.31 1.18 -31.82
CA ILE A 163 1.86 1.31 -30.42
C ILE A 163 1.94 2.73 -29.82
N TYR A 164 2.72 3.63 -30.41
CA TYR A 164 2.88 5.02 -29.99
C TYR A 164 2.04 5.93 -30.88
N THR A 165 1.28 6.85 -30.28
CA THR A 165 0.45 7.84 -30.98
C THR A 165 0.44 9.14 -30.19
N TYR A 166 0.66 10.29 -30.84
CA TYR A 166 0.61 11.58 -30.14
C TYR A 166 -0.83 12.05 -29.89
N SER A 167 -0.97 12.91 -28.88
CA SER A 167 -2.22 13.58 -28.50
C SER A 167 -1.87 14.99 -27.99
N GLY A 168 -1.60 15.91 -28.93
CA GLY A 168 -1.25 17.30 -28.63
C GLY A 168 0.12 17.43 -27.94
N LEU A 169 0.15 17.55 -26.61
CA LEU A 169 1.42 17.59 -25.87
C LEU A 169 1.90 16.20 -25.40
N PHE A 170 1.00 15.23 -25.30
CA PHE A 170 1.28 13.93 -24.70
C PHE A 170 1.43 12.82 -25.74
N CYS A 171 1.91 11.65 -25.31
CA CYS A 171 2.02 10.45 -26.14
C CYS A 171 1.23 9.31 -25.49
N VAL A 172 0.25 8.77 -26.22
CA VAL A 172 -0.51 7.58 -25.83
C VAL A 172 0.27 6.35 -26.27
N VAL A 173 0.44 5.40 -25.35
CA VAL A 173 1.18 4.14 -25.59
C VAL A 173 0.28 2.97 -25.20
N ILE A 174 0.03 2.06 -26.15
CA ILE A 174 -0.73 0.84 -25.90
C ILE A 174 0.26 -0.32 -25.73
N ASN A 175 0.13 -1.10 -24.66
CA ASN A 175 1.04 -2.22 -24.39
C ASN A 175 0.94 -3.27 -25.54
N PRO A 176 2.03 -3.56 -26.27
CA PRO A 176 2.00 -4.52 -27.38
C PRO A 176 1.74 -5.97 -26.96
N TYR A 177 2.09 -6.34 -25.71
CA TYR A 177 2.20 -7.73 -25.24
C TYR A 177 3.08 -8.65 -26.11
N LYS A 178 3.90 -8.07 -27.00
CA LYS A 178 4.88 -8.74 -27.87
C LYS A 178 6.14 -7.90 -27.94
N GLN A 179 7.28 -8.56 -28.16
CA GLN A 179 8.54 -7.85 -28.45
C GLN A 179 8.43 -7.21 -29.85
N LEU A 180 8.82 -5.93 -29.95
CA LEU A 180 8.86 -5.19 -31.21
C LEU A 180 10.30 -4.73 -31.51
N PRO A 181 10.79 -4.82 -32.76
CA PRO A 181 12.17 -4.50 -33.15
C PRO A 181 12.49 -2.99 -33.19
N ILE A 182 11.75 -2.17 -32.45
CA ILE A 182 11.77 -0.69 -32.48
C ILE A 182 12.73 -0.06 -31.45
N TYR A 183 13.40 -0.87 -30.63
CA TYR A 183 14.28 -0.43 -29.53
C TYR A 183 15.77 -0.74 -29.78
N THR A 184 16.19 -0.77 -31.04
CA THR A 184 17.57 -1.04 -31.46
C THR A 184 18.41 0.23 -31.57
N GLU A 185 19.73 0.11 -31.52
CA GLU A 185 20.68 1.24 -31.59
C GLU A 185 20.55 2.05 -32.90
N ALA A 186 20.24 1.40 -34.01
CA ALA A 186 19.96 2.06 -35.28
C ALA A 186 18.70 2.95 -35.23
N ILE A 187 17.72 2.59 -34.38
CA ILE A 187 16.56 3.45 -34.09
C ILE A 187 16.95 4.58 -33.12
N VAL A 188 17.82 4.34 -32.13
CA VAL A 188 18.35 5.39 -31.25
C VAL A 188 19.05 6.50 -32.06
N GLU A 189 19.97 6.15 -32.96
CA GLU A 189 20.65 7.12 -33.84
C GLU A 189 19.71 7.72 -34.92
N MET A 190 18.55 7.11 -35.21
CA MET A 190 17.51 7.70 -36.07
C MET A 190 16.78 8.85 -35.36
N TYR A 191 16.47 8.70 -34.07
CA TYR A 191 15.79 9.72 -33.26
C TYR A 191 16.72 10.83 -32.77
N ARG A 192 18.03 10.56 -32.66
CA ARG A 192 19.05 11.50 -32.18
C ARG A 192 19.09 12.80 -32.98
N GLY A 193 18.98 13.93 -32.29
CA GLY A 193 19.02 15.26 -32.89
C GLY A 193 17.76 15.65 -33.69
N LYS A 194 16.70 14.83 -33.68
CA LYS A 194 15.47 15.08 -34.46
C LYS A 194 14.42 15.91 -33.73
N LYS A 195 13.64 16.67 -34.49
CA LYS A 195 12.39 17.29 -33.99
C LYS A 195 11.23 16.29 -34.08
N ARG A 196 10.22 16.49 -33.23
CA ARG A 196 9.06 15.58 -33.08
C ARG A 196 8.26 15.32 -34.38
N HIS A 197 8.32 16.21 -35.37
CA HIS A 197 7.66 16.04 -36.68
C HIS A 197 8.58 15.50 -37.79
N GLU A 198 9.87 15.26 -37.51
CA GLU A 198 10.84 14.72 -38.47
C GLU A 198 10.91 13.19 -38.43
N VAL A 199 10.21 12.57 -37.47
CA VAL A 199 10.25 11.14 -37.10
C VAL A 199 8.88 10.73 -36.53
N PRO A 200 8.45 9.47 -36.70
CA PRO A 200 7.14 9.04 -36.22
C PRO A 200 7.09 8.94 -34.68
N PRO A 201 5.88 8.88 -34.07
CA PRO A 201 5.70 8.86 -32.62
C PRO A 201 6.48 7.73 -31.94
N HIS A 202 7.28 8.06 -30.93
CA HIS A 202 8.04 7.08 -30.14
C HIS A 202 8.50 7.65 -28.79
N VAL A 203 8.76 6.78 -27.81
CA VAL A 203 9.33 7.17 -26.50
C VAL A 203 10.69 7.88 -26.64
N TYR A 204 11.50 7.49 -27.63
CA TYR A 204 12.78 8.16 -27.91
C TYR A 204 12.60 9.62 -28.37
N ALA A 205 11.57 9.93 -29.18
CA ALA A 205 11.29 11.32 -29.57
C ALA A 205 10.82 12.18 -28.39
N VAL A 206 10.08 11.61 -27.43
CA VAL A 206 9.71 12.30 -26.18
C VAL A 206 10.95 12.55 -25.31
N THR A 207 11.82 11.55 -25.21
CA THR A 207 13.07 11.63 -24.43
C THR A 207 14.04 12.66 -25.02
N GLU A 208 14.25 12.63 -26.35
CA GLU A 208 15.06 13.59 -27.10
C GLU A 208 14.50 15.02 -26.99
N GLY A 209 13.17 15.17 -27.02
CA GLY A 209 12.51 16.47 -26.80
C GLY A 209 12.84 17.05 -25.43
N ALA A 210 12.60 16.29 -24.36
CA ALA A 210 12.89 16.71 -22.99
C ALA A 210 14.39 17.00 -22.79
N TYR A 211 15.28 16.08 -23.19
CA TYR A 211 16.72 16.27 -23.08
C TYR A 211 17.22 17.51 -23.83
N ARG A 212 16.62 17.84 -24.98
CA ARG A 212 16.97 19.06 -25.72
C ARG A 212 16.45 20.33 -25.04
N SER A 213 15.20 20.36 -24.58
CA SER A 213 14.67 21.52 -23.83
C SER A 213 15.46 21.77 -22.55
N MET A 214 15.83 20.73 -21.80
CA MET A 214 16.73 20.85 -20.64
C MET A 214 18.03 21.60 -20.96
N LEU A 215 18.64 21.35 -22.13
CA LEU A 215 19.88 22.00 -22.56
C LEU A 215 19.70 23.38 -23.21
N GLN A 216 18.53 23.64 -23.82
CA GLN A 216 18.21 24.90 -24.49
C GLN A 216 17.65 25.93 -23.50
N ASP A 217 16.64 25.53 -22.74
CA ASP A 217 15.85 26.37 -21.83
C ASP A 217 16.47 26.43 -20.42
N ARG A 218 17.37 25.49 -20.09
CA ARG A 218 18.09 25.34 -18.81
C ARG A 218 17.20 25.08 -17.59
N GLU A 219 16.08 24.39 -17.82
CA GLU A 219 15.11 23.98 -16.80
C GLU A 219 15.12 22.45 -16.63
N ASP A 220 15.10 21.95 -15.38
CA ASP A 220 15.03 20.53 -15.05
C ASP A 220 13.74 19.89 -15.60
N GLN A 221 13.85 18.79 -16.33
CA GLN A 221 12.73 18.15 -17.03
C GLN A 221 12.26 16.86 -16.34
N SER A 222 10.98 16.50 -16.51
CA SER A 222 10.41 15.25 -15.98
C SER A 222 9.61 14.49 -17.04
N ILE A 223 9.69 13.15 -17.02
CA ILE A 223 8.96 12.26 -17.94
C ILE A 223 8.05 11.34 -17.10
N LEU A 224 6.78 11.71 -17.01
CA LEU A 224 5.78 11.03 -16.18
C LEU A 224 5.10 9.88 -16.94
N CYS A 225 5.40 8.64 -16.58
CA CYS A 225 4.76 7.45 -17.15
C CYS A 225 3.47 7.12 -16.39
N THR A 226 2.30 7.49 -16.93
CA THR A 226 0.98 7.24 -16.31
C THR A 226 0.33 5.93 -16.79
N GLY A 227 -0.85 5.59 -16.24
CA GLY A 227 -1.65 4.41 -16.63
C GLY A 227 -1.78 3.34 -15.53
N GLU A 228 -2.61 2.33 -15.77
CA GLU A 228 -2.90 1.22 -14.84
C GLU A 228 -1.70 0.28 -14.59
N SER A 229 -1.84 -0.65 -13.63
CA SER A 229 -0.90 -1.78 -13.51
C SER A 229 -0.96 -2.65 -14.77
N GLY A 230 0.18 -3.09 -15.28
CA GLY A 230 0.29 -3.80 -16.56
C GLY A 230 0.37 -2.90 -17.81
N ALA A 231 0.10 -1.60 -17.71
CA ALA A 231 0.09 -0.67 -18.86
C ALA A 231 1.48 -0.34 -19.49
N GLY A 232 2.56 -1.02 -19.06
CA GLY A 232 3.90 -0.83 -19.65
C GLY A 232 4.71 0.36 -19.14
N LYS A 233 4.31 0.99 -18.01
CA LYS A 233 5.05 2.11 -17.38
C LYS A 233 6.55 1.83 -17.21
N THR A 234 6.89 0.75 -16.52
CA THR A 234 8.27 0.37 -16.19
C THR A 234 9.15 0.16 -17.42
N GLU A 235 8.60 -0.44 -18.48
CA GLU A 235 9.32 -0.63 -19.75
C GLU A 235 9.57 0.69 -20.47
N ASN A 236 8.60 1.59 -20.51
CA ASN A 236 8.83 2.93 -21.06
C ASN A 236 9.94 3.67 -20.28
N THR A 237 9.95 3.58 -18.94
CA THR A 237 11.05 4.11 -18.12
C THR A 237 12.41 3.48 -18.46
N LYS A 238 12.49 2.15 -18.65
CA LYS A 238 13.72 1.47 -19.13
C LYS A 238 14.17 2.03 -20.48
N LYS A 239 13.24 2.31 -21.41
CA LYS A 239 13.56 2.85 -22.74
C LYS A 239 14.00 4.31 -22.72
N VAL A 240 13.43 5.15 -21.84
CA VAL A 240 13.94 6.51 -21.56
C VAL A 240 15.40 6.45 -21.10
N ILE A 241 15.70 5.59 -20.11
CA ILE A 241 17.07 5.42 -19.58
C ILE A 241 18.02 4.89 -20.66
N GLN A 242 17.62 3.85 -21.41
CA GLN A 242 18.41 3.27 -22.52
C GLN A 242 18.78 4.32 -23.57
N TYR A 243 17.87 5.25 -23.88
CA TYR A 243 18.12 6.31 -24.83
C TYR A 243 19.14 7.34 -24.31
N LEU A 244 18.95 7.84 -23.10
CA LEU A 244 19.85 8.80 -22.47
C LEU A 244 21.26 8.22 -22.26
N ALA A 245 21.34 6.96 -21.79
CA ALA A 245 22.58 6.20 -21.61
C ALA A 245 23.39 5.99 -22.90
N HIS A 246 22.78 6.16 -24.09
CA HIS A 246 23.47 6.10 -25.38
C HIS A 246 23.77 7.49 -25.96
N VAL A 247 22.83 8.43 -25.85
CA VAL A 247 22.90 9.76 -26.48
C VAL A 247 23.74 10.76 -25.69
N ALA A 248 23.66 10.71 -24.35
CA ALA A 248 24.31 11.62 -23.40
C ALA A 248 25.53 10.98 -22.68
N SER A 249 26.05 9.87 -23.20
CA SER A 249 27.25 9.18 -22.68
C SER A 249 28.54 9.94 -22.97
N SER A 250 29.48 9.94 -22.03
CA SER A 250 30.73 10.70 -22.16
C SER A 250 31.73 10.02 -23.14
N PRO A 251 32.27 10.73 -24.15
CA PRO A 251 33.23 10.17 -25.10
C PRO A 251 34.50 9.57 -24.48
N LYS A 252 34.83 9.94 -23.23
CA LYS A 252 36.02 9.45 -22.52
C LYS A 252 35.94 7.95 -22.17
N GLY A 253 34.74 7.38 -22.03
CA GLY A 253 34.58 5.96 -21.69
C GLY A 253 34.81 4.98 -22.86
N ARG A 254 34.76 5.46 -24.11
CA ARG A 254 34.82 4.59 -25.31
C ARG A 254 36.25 4.28 -25.76
N LYS A 255 36.99 3.41 -25.06
CA LYS A 255 38.27 2.88 -25.54
C LYS A 255 38.79 1.60 -24.85
N GLU A 256 38.72 0.48 -25.58
CA GLU A 256 39.89 -0.38 -25.86
C GLU A 256 39.74 -1.00 -27.27
N PRO A 257 40.68 -0.79 -28.20
CA PRO A 257 40.65 -1.44 -29.51
C PRO A 257 41.51 -2.71 -29.49
N GLY A 258 40.91 -3.87 -29.18
CA GLY A 258 41.65 -5.14 -29.20
C GLY A 258 40.83 -6.41 -28.94
N VAL A 259 39.74 -6.33 -28.17
CA VAL A 259 38.88 -7.50 -27.88
C VAL A 259 38.03 -7.86 -29.12
N PRO A 260 37.95 -9.14 -29.55
CA PRO A 260 37.05 -9.56 -30.61
C PRO A 260 35.59 -9.32 -30.22
N ALA A 261 34.84 -8.60 -31.06
CA ALA A 261 33.42 -8.34 -30.81
C ALA A 261 32.59 -9.61 -30.97
N SER A 262 32.19 -10.22 -29.86
CA SER A 262 31.06 -11.15 -29.84
C SER A 262 29.76 -10.38 -30.11
N VAL A 263 28.80 -11.04 -30.76
CA VAL A 263 27.61 -10.37 -31.30
C VAL A 263 26.59 -10.09 -30.20
N SER A 264 26.64 -8.89 -29.59
CA SER A 264 25.46 -8.16 -29.06
C SER A 264 25.78 -6.90 -28.22
N THR A 265 27.01 -6.72 -27.72
CA THR A 265 27.28 -5.74 -26.64
C THR A 265 28.09 -4.50 -27.07
N VAL A 266 27.42 -3.34 -27.10
CA VAL A 266 28.10 -2.03 -27.16
C VAL A 266 28.75 -1.68 -25.82
N SER A 267 29.94 -1.08 -25.90
CA SER A 267 30.60 -0.41 -24.77
C SER A 267 29.88 0.90 -24.44
N TYR A 268 28.91 0.80 -23.54
CA TYR A 268 28.44 1.93 -22.73
C TYR A 268 29.57 2.41 -21.80
N GLY A 269 29.48 3.65 -21.33
CA GLY A 269 30.31 4.10 -20.19
C GLY A 269 29.95 3.36 -18.91
N GLU A 270 30.84 3.41 -17.91
CA GLU A 270 30.73 2.62 -16.69
C GLU A 270 29.49 2.98 -15.84
N LEU A 271 29.25 4.27 -15.65
CA LEU A 271 28.08 4.81 -14.96
C LEU A 271 26.78 4.50 -15.71
N GLU A 272 26.81 4.58 -17.04
CA GLU A 272 25.68 4.30 -17.91
C GLU A 272 25.33 2.80 -17.90
N ARG A 273 26.34 1.91 -17.83
CA ARG A 273 26.17 0.48 -17.61
C ARG A 273 25.54 0.21 -16.23
N GLN A 274 26.03 0.85 -15.18
CA GLN A 274 25.49 0.74 -13.82
C GLN A 274 24.02 1.19 -13.74
N LEU A 275 23.68 2.34 -14.35
CA LEU A 275 22.31 2.86 -14.37
C LEU A 275 21.31 1.91 -15.06
N LEU A 276 21.76 1.18 -16.09
CA LEU A 276 20.94 0.14 -16.72
C LEU A 276 20.79 -1.10 -15.82
N GLN A 277 21.88 -1.58 -15.22
CA GLN A 277 21.90 -2.77 -14.33
C GLN A 277 21.22 -2.55 -12.96
N ALA A 278 20.96 -1.30 -12.56
CA ALA A 278 20.19 -1.00 -11.36
C ALA A 278 18.73 -1.50 -11.45
N ASN A 279 18.16 -1.63 -12.66
CA ASN A 279 16.76 -2.06 -12.82
C ASN A 279 16.53 -3.53 -12.48
N PRO A 280 17.26 -4.54 -13.02
CA PRO A 280 17.10 -5.95 -12.63
C PRO A 280 17.12 -6.19 -11.11
N ILE A 281 18.03 -5.52 -10.38
CA ILE A 281 18.11 -5.63 -8.91
C ILE A 281 16.84 -5.13 -8.23
N LEU A 282 16.37 -3.94 -8.61
CA LEU A 282 15.15 -3.36 -8.06
C LEU A 282 13.89 -4.14 -8.45
N GLU A 283 13.90 -4.85 -9.58
CA GLU A 283 12.79 -5.74 -9.97
C GLU A 283 12.84 -7.08 -9.23
N ALA A 284 14.02 -7.67 -8.99
CA ALA A 284 14.18 -8.85 -8.16
C ALA A 284 13.66 -8.61 -6.72
N PHE A 285 14.09 -7.52 -6.08
CA PHE A 285 13.76 -7.22 -4.69
C PHE A 285 12.41 -6.48 -4.51
N GLY A 286 11.85 -5.87 -5.57
CA GLY A 286 10.69 -4.97 -5.47
C GLY A 286 9.50 -5.27 -6.39
N ASN A 287 9.64 -6.16 -7.39
CA ASN A 287 8.52 -6.64 -8.20
C ASN A 287 8.04 -8.03 -7.70
N ALA A 288 6.79 -8.36 -8.02
CA ALA A 288 6.18 -9.65 -7.76
C ALA A 288 5.07 -9.98 -8.78
N LYS A 289 4.74 -11.26 -8.95
CA LYS A 289 3.54 -11.68 -9.70
C LYS A 289 2.26 -11.26 -8.98
N THR A 290 1.34 -10.72 -9.76
CA THR A 290 -0.02 -10.32 -9.37
C THR A 290 -1.03 -10.80 -10.39
N VAL A 291 -2.32 -10.80 -10.04
CA VAL A 291 -3.41 -11.23 -10.96
C VAL A 291 -3.45 -10.40 -12.27
N LYS A 292 -3.00 -9.13 -12.24
CA LYS A 292 -2.96 -8.25 -13.43
C LYS A 292 -1.62 -8.28 -14.21
N ASN A 293 -0.52 -8.76 -13.61
CA ASN A 293 0.83 -8.67 -14.20
C ASN A 293 1.81 -9.60 -13.46
N ASP A 294 2.51 -10.45 -14.19
CA ASP A 294 3.53 -11.39 -13.67
C ASP A 294 4.80 -10.70 -13.14
N ASN A 295 5.14 -9.51 -13.62
CA ASN A 295 6.26 -8.70 -13.15
C ASN A 295 5.74 -7.32 -12.69
N SER A 296 4.89 -7.29 -11.66
CA SER A 296 4.33 -6.04 -11.12
C SER A 296 5.31 -5.41 -10.13
N SER A 297 5.80 -4.22 -10.44
CA SER A 297 6.43 -3.37 -9.42
C SER A 297 5.46 -3.11 -8.27
N ARG A 298 5.93 -3.35 -7.04
CA ARG A 298 5.16 -3.19 -5.78
C ARG A 298 5.69 -2.02 -4.94
N PHE A 299 6.35 -1.06 -5.60
CA PHE A 299 6.88 0.20 -5.08
C PHE A 299 6.85 1.24 -6.22
N GLY A 300 6.76 2.52 -5.87
CA GLY A 300 7.04 3.61 -6.81
C GLY A 300 8.54 3.89 -6.88
N LYS A 301 9.04 4.26 -8.06
CA LYS A 301 10.43 4.71 -8.26
C LYS A 301 10.47 6.04 -9.01
N PHE A 302 11.24 7.00 -8.50
CA PHE A 302 11.59 8.25 -9.17
C PHE A 302 13.10 8.24 -9.41
N ILE A 303 13.51 8.46 -10.66
CA ILE A 303 14.91 8.33 -11.09
C ILE A 303 15.35 9.70 -11.62
N ARG A 304 16.20 10.39 -10.85
CA ARG A 304 16.82 11.65 -11.27
C ARG A 304 18.16 11.35 -11.92
N ILE A 305 18.33 11.75 -13.17
CA ILE A 305 19.61 11.66 -13.90
C ILE A 305 20.21 13.06 -13.91
N ASN A 306 21.47 13.18 -13.49
CA ASN A 306 22.19 14.44 -13.37
C ASN A 306 23.14 14.60 -14.57
N PHE A 307 23.12 15.78 -15.18
CA PHE A 307 23.93 16.10 -16.36
C PHE A 307 24.92 17.25 -16.08
N ASP A 308 26.04 17.29 -16.79
CA ASP A 308 26.96 18.43 -16.76
C ASP A 308 26.55 19.55 -17.73
N VAL A 309 27.30 20.66 -17.70
CA VAL A 309 27.07 21.86 -18.54
C VAL A 309 27.28 21.57 -20.04
N ALA A 310 27.89 20.45 -20.41
CA ALA A 310 28.03 19.98 -21.78
C ALA A 310 26.97 18.92 -22.17
N GLY A 311 26.08 18.54 -21.25
CA GLY A 311 24.99 17.59 -21.44
C GLY A 311 25.34 16.12 -21.15
N TYR A 312 26.52 15.81 -20.62
CA TYR A 312 26.89 14.42 -20.32
C TYR A 312 26.35 13.96 -18.97
N ILE A 313 25.95 12.69 -18.87
CA ILE A 313 25.52 12.08 -17.59
C ILE A 313 26.72 12.05 -16.63
N VAL A 314 26.53 12.59 -15.41
CA VAL A 314 27.53 12.61 -14.33
C VAL A 314 27.08 11.91 -13.05
N GLY A 315 25.80 11.55 -12.94
CA GLY A 315 25.30 10.76 -11.82
C GLY A 315 23.82 10.42 -11.98
N ALA A 316 23.30 9.56 -11.12
CA ALA A 316 21.87 9.30 -10.99
C ALA A 316 21.50 9.04 -9.52
N ASN A 317 20.26 9.35 -9.16
CA ASN A 317 19.65 9.00 -7.88
C ASN A 317 18.34 8.24 -8.12
N ILE A 318 18.00 7.31 -7.23
CA ILE A 318 16.75 6.53 -7.27
C ILE A 318 16.05 6.66 -5.93
N GLU A 319 14.99 7.48 -5.89
CA GLU A 319 14.08 7.54 -4.76
C GLU A 319 13.01 6.47 -4.91
N THR A 320 12.63 5.83 -3.80
CA THR A 320 11.64 4.75 -3.78
C THR A 320 10.56 5.02 -2.74
N TYR A 321 9.31 4.71 -3.09
CA TYR A 321 8.13 5.04 -2.28
C TYR A 321 7.19 3.82 -2.16
N LEU A 322 6.52 3.71 -1.02
CA LEU A 322 5.37 2.81 -0.80
C LEU A 322 5.61 1.34 -1.20
N LEU A 323 6.77 0.77 -0.85
CA LEU A 323 7.03 -0.66 -1.00
C LEU A 323 6.01 -1.49 -0.20
N GLU A 324 5.31 -2.42 -0.86
CA GLU A 324 4.30 -3.32 -0.30
C GLU A 324 4.93 -4.43 0.58
N LYS A 325 5.61 -4.05 1.66
CA LYS A 325 6.32 -4.96 2.59
C LYS A 325 5.42 -6.06 3.17
N SER A 326 4.10 -5.84 3.25
CA SER A 326 3.10 -6.83 3.66
C SER A 326 3.10 -8.10 2.79
N ARG A 327 3.44 -8.00 1.50
CA ARG A 327 3.51 -9.14 0.57
C ARG A 327 4.59 -10.16 0.95
N ALA A 328 5.64 -9.74 1.64
CA ALA A 328 6.76 -10.62 2.01
C ALA A 328 6.33 -11.77 2.92
N ILE A 329 5.28 -11.58 3.74
CA ILE A 329 4.82 -12.57 4.74
C ILE A 329 3.56 -13.35 4.34
N ARG A 330 2.75 -12.80 3.42
CA ARG A 330 1.48 -13.38 2.93
C ARG A 330 1.17 -12.82 1.55
N GLN A 331 0.66 -13.65 0.65
CA GLN A 331 0.22 -13.25 -0.68
C GLN A 331 -1.31 -13.41 -0.80
N ALA A 332 -1.91 -12.77 -1.81
CA ALA A 332 -3.27 -13.09 -2.23
C ALA A 332 -3.29 -14.44 -3.00
N LYS A 333 -4.49 -14.99 -3.24
CA LYS A 333 -4.64 -16.19 -4.07
C LYS A 333 -4.06 -15.93 -5.48
N ASP A 334 -3.34 -16.91 -6.02
CA ASP A 334 -2.75 -16.89 -7.36
C ASP A 334 -1.68 -15.79 -7.59
N GLU A 335 -1.17 -15.16 -6.52
CA GLU A 335 -0.09 -14.15 -6.55
C GLU A 335 1.19 -14.63 -5.83
N CYS A 336 2.36 -14.17 -6.26
CA CYS A 336 3.63 -14.55 -5.64
C CYS A 336 4.15 -13.46 -4.67
N SER A 337 5.17 -13.84 -3.89
CA SER A 337 6.01 -12.91 -3.14
C SER A 337 7.02 -12.19 -4.05
N PHE A 338 7.93 -11.40 -3.50
CA PHE A 338 9.02 -10.75 -4.28
C PHE A 338 9.88 -11.78 -5.01
N HIS A 339 10.26 -11.51 -6.26
CA HIS A 339 10.95 -12.48 -7.12
C HIS A 339 12.25 -13.03 -6.51
N ILE A 340 13.01 -12.20 -5.79
CA ILE A 340 14.28 -12.58 -5.14
C ILE A 340 14.16 -13.81 -4.24
N PHE A 341 13.00 -14.06 -3.60
CA PHE A 341 12.79 -15.26 -2.80
C PHE A 341 12.81 -16.52 -3.66
N TYR A 342 12.12 -16.52 -4.81
CA TYR A 342 12.04 -17.66 -5.71
C TYR A 342 13.34 -17.85 -6.51
N GLN A 343 13.94 -16.74 -6.96
CA GLN A 343 15.26 -16.70 -7.60
C GLN A 343 16.35 -17.28 -6.68
N LEU A 344 16.39 -16.91 -5.40
CA LEU A 344 17.36 -17.45 -4.44
C LEU A 344 17.16 -18.97 -4.24
N LEU A 345 15.93 -19.43 -4.05
CA LEU A 345 15.65 -20.85 -3.80
C LEU A 345 15.85 -21.74 -5.05
N GLY A 346 15.55 -21.23 -6.25
CA GLY A 346 15.75 -21.93 -7.52
C GLY A 346 17.18 -21.82 -8.09
N GLY A 347 17.85 -20.69 -7.85
CA GLY A 347 19.12 -20.34 -8.46
C GLY A 347 20.37 -20.57 -7.61
N ALA A 348 20.25 -20.71 -6.27
CA ALA A 348 21.39 -21.02 -5.42
C ALA A 348 22.00 -22.39 -5.76
N GLY A 349 23.34 -22.45 -5.82
CA GLY A 349 24.08 -23.71 -5.85
C GLY A 349 24.08 -24.40 -4.47
N GLU A 350 24.32 -25.71 -4.43
CA GLU A 350 24.21 -26.52 -3.20
C GLU A 350 25.05 -25.99 -2.02
N GLN A 351 26.25 -25.46 -2.28
CA GLN A 351 27.05 -24.81 -1.23
C GLN A 351 26.33 -23.58 -0.65
N LEU A 352 25.83 -22.67 -1.50
CA LEU A 352 25.11 -21.47 -1.06
C LEU A 352 23.79 -21.81 -0.35
N LYS A 353 23.14 -22.93 -0.72
CA LYS A 353 21.98 -23.46 0.02
C LYS A 353 22.36 -23.91 1.43
N ALA A 354 23.48 -24.61 1.60
CA ALA A 354 23.97 -25.00 2.91
C ALA A 354 24.38 -23.78 3.76
N ASP A 355 25.19 -22.87 3.19
CA ASP A 355 25.71 -21.68 3.86
C ASP A 355 24.60 -20.70 4.30
N LEU A 356 23.46 -20.69 3.60
CA LEU A 356 22.30 -19.83 3.89
C LEU A 356 21.11 -20.59 4.48
N LEU A 357 21.23 -21.90 4.79
CA LEU A 357 20.16 -22.74 5.34
C LEU A 357 18.85 -22.68 4.51
N LEU A 358 18.97 -22.90 3.19
CA LEU A 358 17.87 -22.83 2.22
C LEU A 358 17.15 -24.18 2.06
N GLU A 359 15.87 -24.18 2.38
CA GLU A 359 14.95 -25.31 2.24
C GLU A 359 14.15 -25.25 0.91
N PRO A 360 13.50 -26.34 0.47
CA PRO A 360 12.54 -26.30 -0.63
C PRO A 360 11.43 -25.27 -0.39
N CYS A 361 10.98 -24.57 -1.45
CA CYS A 361 9.97 -23.50 -1.38
C CYS A 361 8.69 -23.85 -0.59
N SER A 362 8.28 -25.12 -0.59
CA SER A 362 7.10 -25.62 0.15
C SER A 362 7.26 -25.68 1.67
N GLN A 363 8.49 -25.54 2.20
CA GLN A 363 8.77 -25.54 3.64
C GLN A 363 8.67 -24.13 4.24
N TYR A 364 8.73 -23.07 3.43
CA TYR A 364 8.64 -21.68 3.89
C TYR A 364 7.22 -21.16 4.01
N ARG A 365 6.75 -20.97 5.24
CA ARG A 365 5.37 -20.55 5.52
C ARG A 365 4.98 -19.17 4.95
N PHE A 366 5.96 -18.29 4.71
CA PHE A 366 5.75 -16.99 4.09
C PHE A 366 5.56 -17.06 2.56
N LEU A 367 5.83 -18.20 1.91
CA LEU A 367 5.60 -18.44 0.49
C LEU A 367 4.32 -19.25 0.31
N THR A 368 3.18 -18.56 0.40
CA THR A 368 1.83 -19.19 0.38
C THR A 368 1.45 -19.76 -0.99
N ASN A 369 2.03 -19.21 -2.06
CA ASN A 369 1.96 -19.77 -3.42
C ASN A 369 3.39 -20.02 -3.93
N GLY A 370 3.55 -21.07 -4.74
CA GLY A 370 4.83 -21.46 -5.34
C GLY A 370 5.38 -20.48 -6.39
N PRO A 371 6.56 -20.76 -6.96
CA PRO A 371 7.13 -19.97 -8.04
C PRO A 371 6.23 -19.98 -9.28
N SER A 372 6.17 -18.85 -9.98
CA SER A 372 5.43 -18.71 -11.24
C SER A 372 6.21 -19.17 -12.47
N SER A 373 7.54 -19.20 -12.37
CA SER A 373 8.47 -19.49 -13.47
C SER A 373 9.04 -20.91 -13.34
N SER A 374 9.65 -21.42 -14.40
CA SER A 374 10.36 -22.71 -14.31
C SER A 374 11.62 -22.59 -13.44
N PRO A 375 12.09 -23.66 -12.77
CA PRO A 375 13.33 -23.60 -11.98
C PRO A 375 14.59 -23.21 -12.78
N GLY A 376 14.62 -23.50 -14.09
CA GLY A 376 15.68 -23.02 -14.98
C GLY A 376 15.65 -21.51 -15.17
N GLN A 377 14.46 -20.95 -15.37
CA GLN A 377 14.26 -19.51 -15.54
C GLN A 377 14.53 -18.72 -14.25
N GLU A 378 14.11 -19.23 -13.08
CA GLU A 378 14.47 -18.61 -11.79
C GLU A 378 15.99 -18.60 -11.57
N ARG A 379 16.71 -19.63 -12.03
CA ARG A 379 18.18 -19.70 -11.98
C ARG A 379 18.85 -18.71 -12.92
N GLU A 380 18.33 -18.52 -14.13
CA GLU A 380 18.82 -17.50 -15.08
C GLU A 380 18.61 -16.08 -14.52
N LEU A 381 17.41 -15.78 -14.02
CA LEU A 381 17.08 -14.48 -13.40
C LEU A 381 17.91 -14.21 -12.13
N PHE A 382 18.23 -15.25 -11.34
CA PHE A 382 19.14 -15.13 -10.20
C PHE A 382 20.57 -14.80 -10.65
N GLN A 383 21.06 -15.41 -11.73
CA GLN A 383 22.38 -15.11 -12.30
C GLN A 383 22.44 -13.69 -12.89
N GLU A 384 21.39 -13.23 -13.58
CA GLU A 384 21.27 -11.84 -14.05
C GLU A 384 21.30 -10.84 -12.87
N THR A 385 20.59 -11.15 -11.78
CA THR A 385 20.54 -10.31 -10.57
C THR A 385 21.90 -10.26 -9.87
N LEU A 386 22.59 -11.40 -9.74
CA LEU A 386 23.94 -11.48 -9.17
C LEU A 386 24.98 -10.75 -10.00
N GLU A 387 24.92 -10.85 -11.33
CA GLU A 387 25.82 -10.10 -12.22
C GLU A 387 25.52 -8.61 -12.14
N SER A 388 24.25 -8.20 -12.16
CA SER A 388 23.85 -6.80 -11.99
C SER A 388 24.42 -6.18 -10.71
N LEU A 389 24.38 -6.90 -9.59
CA LEU A 389 24.99 -6.47 -8.31
C LEU A 389 26.49 -6.25 -8.43
N ARG A 390 27.23 -7.16 -9.09
CA ARG A 390 28.68 -6.99 -9.34
C ARG A 390 28.96 -5.76 -10.21
N VAL A 391 28.13 -5.49 -11.22
CA VAL A 391 28.29 -4.31 -12.09
C VAL A 391 28.09 -3.01 -11.33
N LEU A 392 27.16 -2.96 -10.37
CA LEU A 392 27.00 -1.85 -9.44
C LEU A 392 28.14 -1.71 -8.42
N GLY A 393 29.09 -2.64 -8.39
CA GLY A 393 30.26 -2.60 -7.50
C GLY A 393 30.07 -3.26 -6.15
N PHE A 394 28.97 -3.98 -5.91
CA PHE A 394 28.79 -4.75 -4.67
C PHE A 394 29.84 -5.86 -4.56
N THR A 395 30.52 -5.94 -3.43
CA THR A 395 31.51 -6.98 -3.14
C THR A 395 30.83 -8.34 -2.89
N HIS A 396 31.61 -9.42 -2.97
CA HIS A 396 31.11 -10.77 -2.73
C HIS A 396 30.50 -10.95 -1.33
N GLU A 397 31.11 -10.32 -0.31
CA GLU A 397 30.65 -10.38 1.08
C GLU A 397 29.35 -9.59 1.31
N GLU A 398 29.20 -8.43 0.67
CA GLU A 398 27.95 -7.66 0.70
C GLU A 398 26.81 -8.42 0.02
N ILE A 399 27.07 -9.03 -1.15
CA ILE A 399 26.08 -9.86 -1.86
C ILE A 399 25.65 -11.05 -0.99
N ILE A 400 26.59 -11.79 -0.39
CA ILE A 400 26.27 -12.89 0.53
C ILE A 400 25.48 -12.38 1.75
N SER A 401 25.82 -11.21 2.29
CA SER A 401 25.12 -10.60 3.42
C SER A 401 23.68 -10.21 3.07
N MET A 402 23.44 -9.65 1.87
CA MET A 402 22.10 -9.38 1.35
C MET A 402 21.29 -10.67 1.21
N LEU A 403 21.85 -11.74 0.62
CA LEU A 403 21.17 -13.02 0.47
C LEU A 403 20.91 -13.71 1.83
N ARG A 404 21.81 -13.54 2.81
CA ARG A 404 21.60 -14.00 4.19
C ARG A 404 20.41 -13.30 4.85
N MET A 405 20.21 -12.00 4.60
CA MET A 405 19.02 -11.28 5.06
C MET A 405 17.74 -11.79 4.37
N VAL A 406 17.78 -12.11 3.07
CA VAL A 406 16.65 -12.74 2.36
C VAL A 406 16.30 -14.11 2.95
N SER A 407 17.29 -14.96 3.24
CA SER A 407 17.08 -16.25 3.92
C SER A 407 16.52 -16.08 5.34
N ALA A 408 17.08 -15.15 6.13
CA ALA A 408 16.59 -14.88 7.48
C ALA A 408 15.11 -14.47 7.49
N VAL A 409 14.67 -13.64 6.53
CA VAL A 409 13.26 -13.28 6.36
C VAL A 409 12.38 -14.50 6.06
N LEU A 410 12.83 -15.44 5.22
CA LEU A 410 12.11 -16.70 4.97
C LEU A 410 12.04 -17.57 6.23
N GLN A 411 13.16 -17.76 6.93
CA GLN A 411 13.24 -18.58 8.14
C GLN A 411 12.44 -17.99 9.33
N PHE A 412 12.29 -16.66 9.42
CA PHE A 412 11.37 -16.05 10.39
C PHE A 412 9.90 -16.49 10.19
N GLY A 413 9.51 -16.91 8.98
CA GLY A 413 8.17 -17.47 8.72
C GLY A 413 7.96 -18.86 9.32
N ASN A 414 9.03 -19.61 9.56
CA ASN A 414 9.00 -20.98 10.07
C ASN A 414 9.00 -21.03 11.62
N ILE A 415 9.15 -19.87 12.29
CA ILE A 415 9.07 -19.73 13.76
C ILE A 415 7.63 -20.03 14.25
N ALA A 416 7.44 -21.26 14.75
CA ALA A 416 6.16 -21.79 15.17
C ALA A 416 5.92 -21.66 16.70
N LEU A 417 5.49 -20.48 17.15
CA LEU A 417 5.00 -20.27 18.51
C LEU A 417 3.74 -21.10 18.79
N LYS A 418 3.71 -21.85 19.90
CA LYS A 418 2.51 -22.57 20.38
C LYS A 418 2.01 -21.94 21.68
N ARG A 419 0.69 -21.72 21.78
CA ARG A 419 0.04 -21.28 23.02
C ARG A 419 0.11 -22.39 24.06
N GLU A 420 0.70 -22.09 25.21
CA GLU A 420 0.75 -22.98 26.36
C GLU A 420 -0.55 -22.86 27.18
N ARG A 421 -1.15 -24.01 27.52
CA ARG A 421 -2.44 -24.06 28.23
C ARG A 421 -2.36 -23.61 29.69
N ASN A 422 -1.17 -23.65 30.29
CA ASN A 422 -0.97 -23.49 31.72
C ASN A 422 -0.61 -22.05 32.12
N THR A 423 0.01 -21.29 31.21
CA THR A 423 0.57 -19.95 31.45
C THR A 423 -0.14 -18.85 30.66
N ASP A 424 -0.98 -19.23 29.69
CA ASP A 424 -1.53 -18.40 28.61
C ASP A 424 -0.48 -17.62 27.79
N GLN A 425 0.78 -18.06 27.83
CA GLN A 425 1.88 -17.51 27.03
C GLN A 425 2.06 -18.31 25.74
N ALA A 426 2.83 -17.77 24.79
CA ALA A 426 3.16 -18.46 23.55
C ALA A 426 4.68 -18.75 23.52
N THR A 427 5.06 -20.01 23.61
CA THR A 427 6.46 -20.45 23.70
C THR A 427 6.90 -21.14 22.41
N MET A 428 8.22 -21.14 22.16
CA MET A 428 8.81 -21.91 21.06
C MET A 428 8.97 -23.37 21.48
N PRO A 429 8.33 -24.34 20.81
CA PRO A 429 8.43 -25.75 21.20
C PRO A 429 9.85 -26.31 21.14
N VAL A 430 10.69 -25.76 20.25
CA VAL A 430 12.11 -26.14 20.12
C VAL A 430 12.91 -25.65 21.33
N LEU A 431 12.74 -24.38 21.74
CA LEU A 431 13.41 -23.85 22.93
C LEU A 431 12.92 -24.59 24.19
N ARG A 432 11.61 -24.85 24.30
CA ARG A 432 11.06 -25.67 25.38
C ARG A 432 11.69 -27.06 25.42
N ALA A 433 11.81 -27.76 24.29
CA ALA A 433 12.42 -29.08 24.24
C ALA A 433 13.93 -29.07 24.61
N VAL A 434 14.65 -27.98 24.29
CA VAL A 434 16.03 -27.77 24.74
C VAL A 434 16.06 -27.52 26.26
N GLU A 435 15.24 -26.61 26.80
CA GLU A 435 15.18 -26.35 28.24
C GLU A 435 14.73 -27.58 29.05
N GLU A 436 13.73 -28.35 28.56
CA GLU A 436 13.27 -29.58 29.21
C GLU A 436 14.35 -30.66 29.18
N ARG A 437 15.14 -30.74 28.10
CA ARG A 437 16.33 -31.60 28.03
C ARG A 437 17.42 -31.15 29.00
N GLU A 438 17.77 -29.86 29.02
CA GLU A 438 18.80 -29.31 29.93
C GLU A 438 18.41 -29.48 31.40
N ARG A 439 17.14 -29.28 31.74
CA ARG A 439 16.58 -29.60 33.07
C ARG A 439 16.69 -31.09 33.38
N ALA A 440 16.28 -31.98 32.47
CA ALA A 440 16.38 -33.42 32.67
C ALA A 440 17.83 -33.90 32.83
N GLU A 441 18.78 -33.35 32.06
CA GLU A 441 20.21 -33.63 32.22
C GLU A 441 20.78 -33.08 33.55
N ALA A 442 20.33 -31.91 34.00
CA ALA A 442 20.74 -31.33 35.29
C ALA A 442 20.20 -32.13 36.48
N GLU A 443 18.91 -32.47 36.47
CA GLU A 443 18.30 -33.36 37.47
C GLU A 443 18.93 -34.77 37.44
N GLY A 444 19.36 -35.26 36.27
CA GLY A 444 20.07 -36.51 36.13
C GLY A 444 21.38 -36.51 36.92
N ARG A 445 22.21 -35.49 36.73
CA ARG A 445 23.46 -35.27 37.49
C ARG A 445 23.20 -35.13 39.00
N GLU A 446 22.11 -34.48 39.39
CA GLU A 446 21.77 -34.35 40.81
C GLU A 446 21.31 -35.69 41.43
N ARG A 447 20.50 -36.48 40.71
CA ARG A 447 20.09 -37.84 41.12
C ARG A 447 21.31 -38.75 41.29
N GLU A 448 22.27 -38.68 40.37
CA GLU A 448 23.53 -39.44 40.41
C GLU A 448 24.39 -39.05 41.62
N ALA A 449 24.57 -37.75 41.88
CA ALA A 449 25.28 -37.26 43.07
C ALA A 449 24.60 -37.68 44.39
N ARG A 450 23.26 -37.61 44.46
CA ARG A 450 22.47 -38.06 45.61
C ARG A 450 22.58 -39.58 45.82
N ALA A 451 22.58 -40.38 44.74
CA ALA A 451 22.76 -41.82 44.82
C ALA A 451 24.14 -42.18 45.39
N LEU A 452 25.22 -41.57 44.89
CA LEU A 452 26.58 -41.78 45.41
C LEU A 452 26.73 -41.40 46.90
N SER A 453 25.99 -40.38 47.36
CA SER A 453 25.95 -40.01 48.78
C SER A 453 25.18 -41.02 49.63
N LEU A 454 24.10 -41.61 49.12
CA LEU A 454 23.31 -42.63 49.80
C LEU A 454 24.03 -43.98 49.87
N THR A 455 24.82 -44.34 48.85
CA THR A 455 25.66 -45.55 48.89
C THR A 455 26.65 -45.51 50.04
N ARG A 456 27.36 -44.39 50.24
CA ARG A 456 28.32 -44.24 51.35
C ARG A 456 27.66 -44.35 52.73
N ALA A 457 26.52 -43.67 52.93
CA ALA A 457 25.78 -43.77 54.19
C ALA A 457 25.25 -45.20 54.45
N LEU A 458 24.94 -45.96 53.39
CA LEU A 458 24.54 -47.36 53.51
C LEU A 458 25.73 -48.28 53.85
N GLU A 459 26.93 -47.98 53.35
CA GLU A 459 28.17 -48.68 53.71
C GLU A 459 28.53 -48.44 55.19
N GLU A 460 28.46 -47.19 55.66
CA GLU A 460 28.69 -46.80 57.07
C GLU A 460 27.72 -47.50 58.05
N GLU A 461 26.42 -47.56 57.74
CA GLU A 461 25.42 -48.26 58.55
C GLU A 461 25.56 -49.80 58.51
N GLN A 462 26.11 -50.37 57.43
CA GLN A 462 26.40 -51.80 57.35
C GLN A 462 27.56 -52.20 58.28
N GLU A 463 28.65 -51.42 58.31
CA GLU A 463 29.76 -51.64 59.25
C GLU A 463 29.30 -51.53 60.72
N ALA A 464 28.50 -50.50 61.04
CA ALA A 464 27.94 -50.32 62.37
C ALA A 464 27.04 -51.51 62.82
N ARG A 465 26.28 -52.10 61.89
CA ARG A 465 25.46 -53.28 62.16
C ARG A 465 26.31 -54.53 62.43
N GLU A 466 27.38 -54.78 61.67
CA GLU A 466 28.20 -55.97 61.88
C GLU A 466 28.86 -56.01 63.27
N GLU A 467 29.21 -54.84 63.81
CA GLU A 467 29.75 -54.71 65.16
C GLU A 467 28.68 -54.98 66.25
N LEU A 468 27.47 -54.44 66.11
CA LEU A 468 26.35 -54.77 67.01
C LEU A 468 25.99 -56.25 66.97
N GLU A 469 26.08 -56.90 65.80
CA GLU A 469 25.87 -58.34 65.68
C GLU A 469 26.97 -59.18 66.35
N ARG A 470 28.22 -58.70 66.46
CA ARG A 470 29.25 -59.34 67.30
C ARG A 470 28.88 -59.27 68.78
N GLN A 471 28.51 -58.09 69.26
CA GLN A 471 28.19 -57.85 70.67
C GLN A 471 26.99 -58.67 71.14
N ASN A 472 25.94 -58.80 70.31
CA ASN A 472 24.76 -59.59 70.65
C ASN A 472 25.06 -61.10 70.80
N ARG A 473 26.07 -61.63 70.09
CA ARG A 473 26.49 -63.05 70.19
C ARG A 473 27.19 -63.34 71.51
N ALA A 474 27.97 -62.39 72.05
CA ALA A 474 28.62 -62.52 73.35
C ALA A 474 27.61 -62.64 74.50
N LEU A 475 26.66 -61.70 74.58
CA LEU A 475 25.64 -61.64 75.65
C LEU A 475 24.73 -62.89 75.71
N ARG A 476 24.51 -63.57 74.58
CA ARG A 476 23.70 -64.81 74.56
C ARG A 476 24.40 -65.98 75.23
N ALA A 477 25.73 -66.08 75.12
CA ALA A 477 26.51 -67.13 75.78
C ALA A 477 26.49 -66.99 77.31
N GLU A 478 26.39 -65.76 77.84
CA GLU A 478 26.25 -65.50 79.28
C GLU A 478 24.88 -65.92 79.83
N LEU A 479 23.81 -65.79 79.03
CA LEU A 479 22.45 -66.16 79.45
C LEU A 479 22.23 -67.68 79.53
N GLU A 480 22.79 -68.47 78.61
CA GLU A 480 22.66 -69.94 78.65
C GLU A 480 23.35 -70.54 79.89
N ALA A 481 24.41 -69.90 80.41
CA ALA A 481 25.09 -70.33 81.62
C ALA A 481 24.24 -70.16 82.91
N LEU A 482 23.21 -69.32 82.90
CA LEU A 482 22.40 -68.97 84.09
C LEU A 482 21.12 -69.81 84.23
N LEU A 483 20.61 -70.42 83.17
CA LEU A 483 19.30 -71.09 83.16
C LEU A 483 19.31 -72.55 83.66
N SER A 484 20.46 -73.07 84.10
CA SER A 484 20.67 -74.49 84.45
C SER A 484 20.22 -74.89 85.89
N SER A 485 19.07 -74.39 86.41
CA SER A 485 18.72 -74.55 87.86
C SER A 485 17.22 -74.47 88.27
N LYS A 486 16.61 -75.62 88.67
CA LYS A 486 15.57 -75.83 89.75
C LYS A 486 14.02 -75.96 89.46
N ASP A 487 13.25 -76.49 90.46
CA ASP A 487 12.03 -77.38 90.50
C ASP A 487 11.11 -77.15 91.80
N ASP A 488 9.89 -77.70 92.11
CA ASP A 488 8.77 -78.50 91.48
C ASP A 488 7.34 -78.42 92.22
N VAL A 489 6.64 -79.53 92.68
CA VAL A 489 5.13 -79.70 92.87
C VAL A 489 4.68 -80.36 94.24
N GLY A 490 3.39 -80.51 94.71
CA GLY A 490 2.01 -80.01 94.35
C GLY A 490 0.77 -80.96 94.64
N LYS A 491 -0.43 -80.42 94.99
CA LYS A 491 -1.86 -80.97 95.04
C LYS A 491 -2.52 -81.73 96.27
N SER A 492 -3.80 -81.37 96.58
CA SER A 492 -5.03 -82.22 96.91
C SER A 492 -5.21 -83.10 98.21
N VAL A 493 -6.40 -83.55 98.74
CA VAL A 493 -7.87 -83.17 98.83
C VAL A 493 -8.67 -84.12 99.82
N HIS A 494 -9.89 -83.72 100.30
CA HIS A 494 -11.05 -84.50 100.91
C HIS A 494 -11.07 -85.03 102.38
N GLU A 495 -12.18 -84.74 103.12
CA GLU A 495 -12.90 -85.59 104.12
C GLU A 495 -14.23 -84.90 104.57
N LEU A 496 -15.38 -85.60 104.74
CA LEU A 496 -16.71 -84.89 104.90
C LEU A 496 -17.89 -85.60 105.65
N GLU A 497 -17.83 -86.88 106.03
CA GLU A 497 -19.05 -87.73 105.88
C GLU A 497 -19.74 -88.35 107.14
N ARG A 498 -19.71 -87.75 108.35
CA ARG A 498 -20.26 -88.44 109.56
C ARG A 498 -21.23 -87.73 110.53
N ALA A 499 -21.50 -86.43 110.43
CA ALA A 499 -22.26 -85.69 111.46
C ALA A 499 -23.82 -85.73 111.36
N CYS A 500 -24.38 -86.30 110.29
CA CYS A 500 -25.74 -85.97 109.81
C CYS A 500 -26.94 -86.39 110.72
N ARG A 501 -26.89 -87.56 111.38
CA ARG A 501 -28.11 -88.30 111.80
C ARG A 501 -28.81 -87.89 113.11
N VAL A 502 -28.45 -86.78 113.75
CA VAL A 502 -29.04 -86.38 115.05
C VAL A 502 -30.05 -85.23 114.94
N ALA A 503 -30.04 -84.47 113.84
CA ALA A 503 -30.81 -83.23 113.71
C ALA A 503 -32.31 -83.42 113.39
N GLU A 504 -32.72 -84.58 112.87
CA GLU A 504 -34.02 -84.76 112.20
C GLU A 504 -35.23 -84.64 113.15
N GLN A 505 -35.08 -84.97 114.43
CA GLN A 505 -36.20 -84.97 115.39
C GLN A 505 -36.74 -83.55 115.67
N ALA A 506 -35.86 -82.53 115.69
CA ALA A 506 -36.21 -81.15 115.99
C ALA A 506 -36.88 -80.41 114.81
N ALA A 507 -36.87 -81.00 113.61
CA ALA A 507 -37.38 -80.37 112.39
C ALA A 507 -38.92 -80.38 112.27
N ASN A 508 -39.64 -81.05 113.17
CA ASN A 508 -41.10 -81.17 113.08
C ASN A 508 -41.85 -79.99 113.69
N ASP A 509 -41.51 -79.57 114.92
CA ASP A 509 -42.26 -78.53 115.63
C ASP A 509 -42.15 -77.15 114.94
N LEU A 510 -41.02 -76.90 114.27
CA LEU A 510 -40.80 -75.70 113.45
C LEU A 510 -41.75 -75.60 112.23
N ARG A 511 -42.26 -76.72 111.70
CA ARG A 511 -43.07 -76.72 110.46
C ARG A 511 -44.42 -76.04 110.63
N ALA A 512 -44.98 -76.02 111.84
CA ALA A 512 -46.26 -75.37 112.11
C ALA A 512 -46.18 -73.83 112.05
N GLN A 513 -45.03 -73.24 112.44
CA GLN A 513 -44.82 -71.79 112.38
C GLN A 513 -44.45 -71.31 110.96
N VAL A 514 -43.88 -72.19 110.12
CA VAL A 514 -43.58 -71.89 108.72
C VAL A 514 -44.86 -71.63 107.94
N THR A 515 -45.89 -72.48 108.07
CA THR A 515 -47.15 -72.35 107.32
C THR A 515 -47.91 -71.04 107.58
N GLU A 516 -47.83 -70.47 108.80
CA GLU A 516 -48.53 -69.21 109.12
C GLU A 516 -47.81 -67.98 108.52
N LEU A 517 -46.49 -68.08 108.25
CA LEU A 517 -45.70 -67.06 107.57
C LEU A 517 -45.75 -67.19 106.03
N GLU A 518 -46.04 -68.37 105.49
CA GLU A 518 -46.19 -68.61 104.04
C GLU A 518 -47.44 -67.90 103.47
N ASP A 519 -48.54 -67.85 104.23
CA ASP A 519 -49.77 -67.14 103.86
C ASP A 519 -49.59 -65.61 103.84
N GLU A 520 -48.85 -65.02 104.80
CA GLU A 520 -48.54 -63.58 104.77
C GLU A 520 -47.60 -63.21 103.61
N LEU A 521 -46.63 -64.08 103.30
CA LEU A 521 -45.68 -63.86 102.20
C LEU A 521 -46.39 -63.79 100.83
N THR A 522 -47.30 -64.72 100.55
CA THR A 522 -48.03 -64.74 99.26
C THR A 522 -48.88 -63.49 99.05
N ALA A 523 -49.48 -62.93 100.10
CA ALA A 523 -50.21 -61.66 100.03
C ALA A 523 -49.31 -60.46 99.68
N ALA A 524 -48.06 -60.45 100.16
CA ALA A 524 -47.08 -59.41 99.85
C ALA A 524 -46.53 -59.53 98.42
N GLU A 525 -46.30 -60.75 97.93
CA GLU A 525 -45.82 -61.00 96.56
C GLU A 525 -46.83 -60.58 95.48
N ASP A 526 -48.13 -60.84 95.71
CA ASP A 526 -49.18 -60.44 94.77
C ASP A 526 -49.36 -58.91 94.69
N ALA A 527 -49.12 -58.20 95.80
CA ALA A 527 -49.07 -56.74 95.83
C ALA A 527 -47.84 -56.18 95.08
N LYS A 528 -46.67 -56.80 95.26
CA LYS A 528 -45.42 -56.45 94.56
C LYS A 528 -45.58 -56.58 93.04
N LEU A 529 -46.12 -57.70 92.55
CA LEU A 529 -46.29 -57.96 91.11
C LEU A 529 -47.14 -56.88 90.41
N ARG A 530 -48.21 -56.41 91.07
CA ARG A 530 -49.06 -55.32 90.56
C ARG A 530 -48.31 -54.00 90.43
N LEU A 531 -47.42 -53.68 91.39
CA LEU A 531 -46.56 -52.50 91.33
C LEU A 531 -45.49 -52.64 90.23
N GLU A 532 -44.86 -53.81 90.09
CA GLU A 532 -43.86 -54.05 89.04
C GLU A 532 -44.46 -53.87 87.63
N VAL A 533 -45.64 -54.44 87.36
CA VAL A 533 -46.36 -54.23 86.08
C VAL A 533 -46.68 -52.75 85.85
N THR A 534 -47.11 -52.02 86.89
CA THR A 534 -47.43 -50.59 86.79
C THR A 534 -46.18 -49.74 86.48
N VAL A 535 -45.04 -50.05 87.12
CA VAL A 535 -43.75 -49.39 86.84
C VAL A 535 -43.25 -49.72 85.43
N GLN A 536 -43.44 -50.95 84.96
CA GLN A 536 -43.04 -51.35 83.61
C GLN A 536 -43.86 -50.64 82.52
N ALA A 537 -45.17 -50.46 82.75
CA ALA A 537 -46.04 -49.67 81.87
C ALA A 537 -45.60 -48.20 81.82
N LEU A 538 -45.34 -47.57 82.97
CA LEU A 538 -44.89 -46.17 83.04
C LEU A 538 -43.51 -45.96 82.39
N LYS A 539 -42.56 -46.89 82.58
CA LYS A 539 -41.25 -46.85 81.89
C LYS A 539 -41.42 -46.87 80.37
N THR A 540 -42.14 -47.86 79.83
CA THR A 540 -42.32 -47.98 78.38
C THR A 540 -43.18 -46.86 77.77
N GLN A 541 -43.98 -46.15 78.57
CA GLN A 541 -44.58 -44.89 78.14
C GLN A 541 -43.53 -43.77 78.06
N HIS A 542 -42.74 -43.57 79.12
CA HIS A 542 -41.75 -42.49 79.19
C HIS A 542 -40.62 -42.65 78.17
N GLU A 543 -40.20 -43.88 77.86
CA GLU A 543 -39.22 -44.18 76.80
C GLU A 543 -39.74 -43.75 75.41
N ARG A 544 -41.03 -43.97 75.12
CA ARG A 544 -41.66 -43.50 73.86
C ARG A 544 -41.79 -41.97 73.82
N ASP A 545 -42.17 -41.35 74.94
CA ASP A 545 -42.27 -39.89 75.06
C ASP A 545 -40.90 -39.20 74.90
N LEU A 546 -39.81 -39.84 75.34
CA LEU A 546 -38.44 -39.38 75.12
C LEU A 546 -38.03 -39.57 73.65
N GLN A 547 -38.20 -40.76 73.08
CA GLN A 547 -37.84 -41.03 71.68
C GLN A 547 -38.56 -40.07 70.71
N GLY A 548 -39.87 -39.85 70.88
CA GLY A 548 -40.62 -38.91 70.04
C GLY A 548 -40.18 -37.45 70.19
N ARG A 549 -39.62 -37.06 71.35
CA ARG A 549 -39.02 -35.72 71.56
C ARG A 549 -37.65 -35.60 70.90
N ASP A 550 -36.83 -36.64 70.95
CA ASP A 550 -35.51 -36.66 70.31
C ASP A 550 -35.62 -36.71 68.78
N GLU A 551 -36.56 -37.48 68.23
CA GLU A 551 -36.87 -37.50 66.80
C GLU A 551 -37.37 -36.14 66.30
N ALA A 552 -38.32 -35.51 66.99
CA ALA A 552 -38.78 -34.15 66.67
C ALA A 552 -37.69 -33.09 66.88
N GLY A 553 -36.77 -33.30 67.83
CA GLY A 553 -35.59 -32.48 68.05
C GLY A 553 -34.58 -32.60 66.92
N GLU A 554 -34.33 -33.82 66.43
CA GLU A 554 -33.51 -34.07 65.24
C GLU A 554 -34.11 -33.48 63.97
N GLU A 555 -35.41 -33.63 63.75
CA GLU A 555 -36.04 -33.08 62.54
C GLU A 555 -35.94 -31.55 62.51
N ARG A 556 -36.17 -30.88 63.64
CA ARG A 556 -35.92 -29.42 63.78
C ARG A 556 -34.45 -29.06 63.56
N ARG A 557 -33.50 -29.83 64.12
CA ARG A 557 -32.05 -29.63 63.87
C ARG A 557 -31.72 -29.76 62.38
N ARG A 558 -32.28 -30.76 61.68
CA ARG A 558 -32.09 -30.99 60.24
C ARG A 558 -32.71 -29.88 59.38
N GLN A 559 -33.90 -29.38 59.75
CA GLN A 559 -34.56 -28.24 59.08
C GLN A 559 -33.75 -26.94 59.23
N LEU A 560 -33.35 -26.58 60.46
CA LEU A 560 -32.51 -25.40 60.73
C LEU A 560 -31.15 -25.51 60.02
N ALA A 561 -30.50 -26.67 60.07
CA ALA A 561 -29.25 -26.92 59.36
C ALA A 561 -29.42 -26.98 57.83
N LYS A 562 -30.64 -27.04 57.28
CA LYS A 562 -30.88 -26.78 55.86
C LYS A 562 -30.99 -25.28 55.60
N GLN A 563 -31.89 -24.58 56.31
CA GLN A 563 -32.10 -23.13 56.17
C GLN A 563 -30.80 -22.33 56.31
N LEU A 564 -29.92 -22.72 57.24
CA LEU A 564 -28.65 -22.05 57.48
C LEU A 564 -27.68 -22.22 56.29
N ARG A 565 -27.63 -23.40 55.66
CA ARG A 565 -26.85 -23.64 54.44
C ARG A 565 -27.44 -22.93 53.21
N ASP A 566 -28.76 -22.95 53.08
CA ASP A 566 -29.46 -22.25 51.98
C ASP A 566 -29.14 -20.73 52.04
N ALA A 567 -29.17 -20.13 53.24
CA ALA A 567 -28.82 -18.72 53.47
C ALA A 567 -27.30 -18.43 53.36
N GLU A 568 -26.42 -19.36 53.73
CA GLU A 568 -24.97 -19.21 53.50
C GLU A 568 -24.63 -19.17 52.01
N VAL A 569 -25.27 -20.02 51.20
CA VAL A 569 -25.12 -20.01 49.74
C VAL A 569 -25.64 -18.69 49.15
N GLU A 570 -26.83 -18.23 49.54
CA GLU A 570 -27.40 -16.97 49.07
C GLU A 570 -26.49 -15.76 49.38
N ARG A 571 -25.99 -15.67 50.62
CA ARG A 571 -25.05 -14.62 51.05
C ARG A 571 -23.74 -14.64 50.26
N ASP A 572 -23.20 -15.82 49.98
CA ASP A 572 -21.93 -15.93 49.23
C ASP A 572 -22.12 -15.77 47.72
N GLU A 573 -23.33 -15.97 47.19
CA GLU A 573 -23.71 -15.57 45.83
C GLU A 573 -23.87 -14.04 45.73
N GLU A 574 -24.54 -13.40 46.69
CA GLU A 574 -24.64 -11.93 46.78
C GLU A 574 -23.25 -11.28 46.84
N ARG A 575 -22.32 -11.85 47.62
CA ARG A 575 -20.92 -11.41 47.69
C ARG A 575 -20.19 -11.51 46.36
N LYS A 576 -20.40 -12.57 45.56
CA LYS A 576 -19.85 -12.69 44.20
C LYS A 576 -20.43 -11.59 43.31
N GLN A 577 -21.75 -11.45 43.27
CA GLN A 577 -22.45 -10.44 42.47
C GLN A 577 -21.99 -9.01 42.82
N ARG A 578 -21.90 -8.67 44.11
CA ARG A 578 -21.39 -7.39 44.59
C ARG A 578 -19.93 -7.14 44.20
N THR A 579 -19.09 -8.18 44.23
CA THR A 579 -17.69 -8.09 43.78
C THR A 579 -17.60 -7.83 42.27
N LEU A 580 -18.40 -8.53 41.47
CA LEU A 580 -18.50 -8.32 40.02
C LEU A 580 -19.04 -6.92 39.69
N ALA A 581 -20.06 -6.44 40.40
CA ALA A 581 -20.61 -5.11 40.23
C ALA A 581 -19.58 -4.00 40.55
N VAL A 582 -18.78 -4.14 41.62
CA VAL A 582 -17.70 -3.20 41.95
C VAL A 582 -16.58 -3.23 40.90
N ALA A 583 -16.24 -4.42 40.37
CA ALA A 583 -15.27 -4.53 39.28
C ALA A 583 -15.77 -3.89 37.98
N ALA A 584 -17.05 -4.08 37.64
CA ALA A 584 -17.69 -3.43 36.50
C ALA A 584 -17.74 -1.91 36.67
N ARG A 585 -18.07 -1.40 37.87
CA ARG A 585 -18.09 0.04 38.16
C ARG A 585 -16.71 0.67 38.00
N LYS A 586 -15.66 0.06 38.57
CA LYS A 586 -14.26 0.53 38.39
C LYS A 586 -13.81 0.53 36.93
N LYS A 587 -14.25 -0.44 36.14
CA LYS A 587 -13.97 -0.50 34.71
C LYS A 587 -14.65 0.67 33.97
N LEU A 588 -15.91 0.95 34.26
CA LEU A 588 -16.65 2.08 33.68
C LEU A 588 -16.09 3.45 34.12
N GLU A 589 -15.63 3.56 35.37
CA GLU A 589 -14.91 4.74 35.88
C GLU A 589 -13.60 4.98 35.09
N GLY A 590 -12.85 3.91 34.78
CA GLY A 590 -11.65 4.01 33.92
C GLY A 590 -11.97 4.37 32.47
N GLU A 591 -12.96 3.72 31.86
CA GLU A 591 -13.40 4.01 30.48
C GLU A 591 -13.94 5.45 30.35
N LEU A 592 -14.51 6.02 31.41
CA LEU A 592 -14.93 7.43 31.46
C LEU A 592 -13.74 8.42 31.45
N GLU A 593 -12.68 8.16 32.23
CA GLU A 593 -11.49 9.02 32.25
C GLU A 593 -10.65 8.89 30.96
N GLU A 594 -10.58 7.69 30.37
CA GLU A 594 -9.98 7.50 29.04
C GLU A 594 -10.72 8.31 27.96
N LEU A 595 -12.06 8.32 27.98
CA LEU A 595 -12.86 9.13 27.05
C LEU A 595 -12.69 10.64 27.28
N LYS A 596 -12.57 11.11 28.53
CA LYS A 596 -12.26 12.52 28.84
C LYS A 596 -10.88 12.93 28.31
N ALA A 597 -9.87 12.08 28.48
CA ALA A 597 -8.53 12.33 27.96
C ALA A 597 -8.51 12.38 26.41
N GLN A 598 -9.23 11.47 25.75
CA GLN A 598 -9.39 11.48 24.29
C GLN A 598 -10.09 12.76 23.79
N MET A 599 -11.15 13.21 24.48
CA MET A 599 -11.84 14.47 24.16
C MET A 599 -10.94 15.71 24.33
N ALA A 600 -10.07 15.73 25.35
CA ALA A 600 -9.10 16.82 25.54
C ALA A 600 -8.05 16.85 24.42
N SER A 601 -7.49 15.68 24.06
CA SER A 601 -6.52 15.53 22.96
C SER A 601 -7.14 15.94 21.61
N ALA A 602 -8.35 15.47 21.30
CA ALA A 602 -9.08 15.87 20.09
C ALA A 602 -9.37 17.38 20.05
N GLY A 603 -9.58 18.02 21.21
CA GLY A 603 -9.69 19.48 21.33
C GLY A 603 -8.40 20.20 20.92
N GLN A 604 -7.24 19.74 21.42
CA GLN A 604 -5.94 20.31 21.07
C GLN A 604 -5.62 20.13 19.58
N GLY A 605 -5.77 18.92 19.04
CA GLY A 605 -5.55 18.65 17.60
C GLY A 605 -6.45 19.51 16.70
N LYS A 606 -7.70 19.78 17.12
CA LYS A 606 -8.60 20.70 16.41
C LYS A 606 -8.08 22.15 16.41
N GLU A 607 -7.54 22.64 17.53
CA GLU A 607 -6.92 23.97 17.54
C GLU A 607 -5.68 24.05 16.65
N GLU A 608 -4.85 23.01 16.65
CA GLU A 608 -3.64 22.96 15.82
C GLU A 608 -3.96 22.91 14.34
N ALA A 609 -4.96 22.11 13.93
CA ALA A 609 -5.49 22.13 12.57
C ALA A 609 -6.00 23.53 12.16
N VAL A 610 -6.69 24.25 13.06
CA VAL A 610 -7.13 25.64 12.80
C VAL A 610 -5.96 26.63 12.70
N LYS A 611 -4.90 26.45 13.51
CA LYS A 611 -3.65 27.24 13.43
C LYS A 611 -2.93 26.98 12.08
N GLN A 612 -2.85 25.72 11.64
CA GLN A 612 -2.29 25.35 10.34
C GLN A 612 -3.12 25.90 9.16
N LEU A 613 -4.46 25.80 9.21
CA LEU A 613 -5.35 26.34 8.18
C LEU A 613 -5.15 27.85 7.99
N ARG A 614 -5.07 28.62 9.09
CA ARG A 614 -4.79 30.06 9.04
C ARG A 614 -3.42 30.38 8.44
N LYS A 615 -2.40 29.56 8.70
CA LYS A 615 -1.07 29.70 8.09
C LYS A 615 -1.13 29.44 6.58
N MET A 616 -1.82 28.39 6.14
CA MET A 616 -2.00 28.08 4.72
C MET A 616 -2.79 29.18 3.99
N GLN A 617 -3.82 29.75 4.62
CA GLN A 617 -4.56 30.90 4.08
C GLN A 617 -3.68 32.15 3.94
N ALA A 618 -2.72 32.38 4.84
CA ALA A 618 -1.75 33.47 4.72
C ALA A 618 -0.76 33.22 3.57
N GLN A 619 -0.20 32.01 3.46
CA GLN A 619 0.70 31.64 2.36
C GLN A 619 0.02 31.71 0.99
N MET A 620 -1.25 31.31 0.90
CA MET A 620 -2.03 31.42 -0.33
C MET A 620 -2.27 32.89 -0.75
N LYS A 621 -2.42 33.82 0.21
CA LYS A 621 -2.53 35.25 -0.09
C LYS A 621 -1.22 35.85 -0.61
N GLU A 622 -0.08 35.41 -0.07
CA GLU A 622 1.23 35.89 -0.53
C GLU A 622 1.53 35.42 -1.96
N LEU A 623 1.26 34.14 -2.27
CA LEU A 623 1.36 33.62 -3.64
C LEU A 623 0.43 34.36 -4.62
N TRP A 624 -0.78 34.74 -4.21
CA TRP A 624 -1.65 35.60 -5.02
C TRP A 624 -1.06 37.01 -5.26
N ARG A 625 -0.31 37.56 -4.30
CA ARG A 625 0.39 38.85 -4.44
C ARG A 625 1.56 38.73 -5.42
N GLU A 626 2.35 37.67 -5.31
CA GLU A 626 3.48 37.38 -6.22
C GLU A 626 3.00 37.14 -7.67
N VAL A 627 1.84 36.48 -7.86
CA VAL A 627 1.22 36.29 -9.19
C VAL A 627 0.80 37.62 -9.83
N GLU A 628 0.22 38.56 -9.07
CA GLU A 628 -0.16 39.87 -9.64
C GLU A 628 1.06 40.79 -9.86
N GLU A 629 2.11 40.69 -9.03
CA GLU A 629 3.38 41.41 -9.22
C GLU A 629 4.18 40.91 -10.44
N THR A 630 4.23 39.59 -10.64
CA THR A 630 4.82 38.99 -11.85
C THR A 630 3.99 39.25 -13.12
N ARG A 631 2.67 39.45 -12.97
CA ARG A 631 1.81 39.93 -14.06
C ARG A 631 2.09 41.39 -14.41
N SER A 632 2.13 42.30 -13.43
CA SER A 632 2.39 43.73 -13.65
C SER A 632 3.73 43.94 -14.36
N SER A 633 4.80 43.30 -13.86
CA SER A 633 6.13 43.37 -14.49
C SER A 633 6.17 42.78 -15.90
N ARG A 634 5.38 41.74 -16.21
CA ARG A 634 5.20 41.23 -17.58
C ARG A 634 4.50 42.25 -18.50
N GLU A 635 3.49 42.95 -18.01
CA GLU A 635 2.78 43.99 -18.78
C GLU A 635 3.69 45.21 -19.03
N GLU A 636 4.53 45.59 -18.06
CA GLU A 636 5.58 46.61 -18.23
C GLU A 636 6.64 46.22 -19.27
N ILE A 637 7.19 45.00 -19.20
CA ILE A 637 8.14 44.47 -20.18
C ILE A 637 7.54 44.48 -21.60
N PHE A 638 6.25 44.11 -21.73
CA PHE A 638 5.57 44.14 -23.02
C PHE A 638 5.41 45.57 -23.57
N SER A 639 5.19 46.55 -22.70
CA SER A 639 5.17 47.98 -23.06
C SER A 639 6.55 48.47 -23.52
N GLN A 640 7.61 48.16 -22.76
CA GLN A 640 8.99 48.52 -23.13
C GLN A 640 9.42 47.90 -24.47
N ASN A 641 9.06 46.63 -24.71
CA ASN A 641 9.39 45.95 -25.96
C ASN A 641 8.62 46.53 -27.17
N ARG A 642 7.43 47.08 -26.94
CA ARG A 642 6.68 47.83 -27.96
C ARG A 642 7.26 49.22 -28.25
N GLU A 643 8.04 49.78 -27.32
CA GLU A 643 8.84 50.99 -27.59
C GLU A 643 10.15 50.68 -28.31
N SER A 644 10.87 49.62 -27.93
CA SER A 644 12.10 49.22 -28.63
C SER A 644 11.82 48.88 -30.09
N GLU A 645 10.71 48.18 -30.39
CA GLU A 645 10.27 47.89 -31.76
C GLU A 645 10.01 49.17 -32.58
N LYS A 646 9.42 50.21 -31.98
CA LYS A 646 9.22 51.52 -32.64
C LYS A 646 10.57 52.22 -32.93
N ARG A 647 11.50 52.20 -31.96
CA ARG A 647 12.83 52.81 -32.11
C ARG A 647 13.64 52.09 -33.20
N LEU A 648 13.56 50.76 -33.25
CA LEU A 648 14.23 49.94 -34.26
C LEU A 648 13.73 50.27 -35.68
N LYS A 649 12.41 50.36 -35.90
CA LYS A 649 11.83 50.78 -37.19
C LYS A 649 12.19 52.22 -37.59
N GLY A 650 12.42 53.11 -36.62
CA GLY A 650 12.96 54.44 -36.87
C GLY A 650 14.39 54.39 -37.40
N LEU A 651 15.26 53.59 -36.77
CA LEU A 651 16.64 53.39 -37.19
C LEU A 651 16.76 52.68 -38.55
N GLU A 652 15.88 51.73 -38.86
CA GLU A 652 15.80 51.09 -40.19
C GLU A 652 15.52 52.11 -41.30
N ALA A 653 14.60 53.05 -41.07
CA ALA A 653 14.31 54.14 -42.01
C ALA A 653 15.48 55.15 -42.14
N GLU A 654 16.20 55.43 -41.05
CA GLU A 654 17.38 56.31 -41.07
C GLU A 654 18.56 55.66 -41.81
N VAL A 655 18.77 54.36 -41.67
CA VAL A 655 19.77 53.59 -42.44
C VAL A 655 19.46 53.63 -43.94
N LEU A 656 18.20 53.48 -44.34
CA LEU A 656 17.77 53.65 -45.74
C LEU A 656 18.09 55.05 -46.27
N ARG A 657 17.76 56.10 -45.51
CA ARG A 657 18.06 57.50 -45.86
C ARG A 657 19.57 57.75 -46.06
N LEU A 658 20.41 57.18 -45.19
CA LEU A 658 21.87 57.29 -45.29
C LEU A 658 22.45 56.52 -46.49
N GLN A 659 21.84 55.41 -46.90
CA GLN A 659 22.23 54.69 -48.12
C GLN A 659 21.95 55.50 -49.40
N GLU A 660 20.83 56.22 -49.45
CA GLU A 660 20.52 57.13 -50.57
C GLU A 660 21.50 58.32 -50.66
N GLU A 661 21.86 58.92 -49.51
CA GLU A 661 22.86 59.99 -49.44
C GLU A 661 24.25 59.53 -49.87
N LEU A 662 24.68 58.33 -49.45
CA LEU A 662 25.94 57.72 -49.90
C LEU A 662 25.93 57.51 -51.43
N ALA A 663 24.84 56.99 -51.98
CA ALA A 663 24.68 56.78 -53.42
C ALA A 663 24.57 58.09 -54.22
N ALA A 664 24.23 59.23 -53.60
CA ALA A 664 24.35 60.55 -54.20
C ALA A 664 25.80 61.06 -54.20
N SER A 665 26.49 60.97 -53.05
CA SER A 665 27.89 61.36 -52.88
C SER A 665 28.82 60.64 -53.87
N ASP A 666 28.62 59.33 -54.06
CA ASP A 666 29.46 58.52 -54.94
C ASP A 666 29.28 58.82 -56.44
N ARG A 667 28.17 59.48 -56.82
CA ARG A 667 27.96 60.03 -58.18
C ARG A 667 28.72 61.34 -58.36
N ALA A 668 28.64 62.26 -57.39
CA ALA A 668 29.38 63.53 -57.43
C ALA A 668 30.90 63.31 -57.49
N ARG A 669 31.42 62.32 -56.73
CA ARG A 669 32.84 61.93 -56.73
C ARG A 669 33.36 61.49 -58.11
N ARG A 670 32.51 60.90 -58.95
CA ARG A 670 32.90 60.42 -60.29
C ARG A 670 33.01 61.57 -61.30
N GLN A 671 32.13 62.57 -61.21
CA GLN A 671 32.22 63.77 -62.07
C GLN A 671 33.54 64.52 -61.82
N ALA A 672 33.82 64.85 -60.55
CA ALA A 672 35.02 65.61 -60.17
C ALA A 672 36.35 64.88 -60.47
N ALA A 673 36.32 63.56 -60.72
CA ALA A 673 37.49 62.80 -61.19
C ALA A 673 37.70 62.93 -62.71
N GLN A 674 36.62 63.09 -63.48
CA GLN A 674 36.66 63.26 -64.94
C GLN A 674 37.15 64.66 -65.31
N ASP A 675 36.61 65.70 -64.66
CA ASP A 675 36.99 67.11 -64.86
C ASP A 675 38.50 67.36 -64.60
N ARG A 676 39.13 66.54 -63.73
CA ARG A 676 40.56 66.59 -63.42
C ARG A 676 41.44 66.05 -64.55
N ASP A 677 40.99 65.00 -65.23
CA ASP A 677 41.82 64.30 -66.21
C ASP A 677 41.85 65.07 -67.53
N GLU A 678 40.76 65.78 -67.88
CA GLU A 678 40.73 66.74 -68.99
C GLU A 678 41.74 67.90 -68.78
N MET A 679 41.89 68.39 -67.54
CA MET A 679 42.89 69.42 -67.18
C MET A 679 44.35 68.92 -67.22
N ALA A 680 44.59 67.61 -67.23
CA ALA A 680 45.94 67.06 -67.27
C ALA A 680 46.53 67.08 -68.70
N ASP A 681 45.70 66.86 -69.71
CA ASP A 681 46.14 66.83 -71.12
C ASP A 681 46.48 68.23 -71.67
N GLU A 682 45.85 69.30 -71.15
CA GLU A 682 46.21 70.68 -71.53
C GLU A 682 47.66 71.05 -71.14
N VAL A 683 48.15 70.51 -70.02
CA VAL A 683 49.50 70.80 -69.50
C VAL A 683 50.60 70.08 -70.29
N ALA A 684 50.27 68.99 -70.99
CA ALA A 684 51.24 68.17 -71.73
C ALA A 684 51.78 68.85 -73.02
N ASN A 685 51.12 69.89 -73.52
CA ASN A 685 51.37 70.46 -74.86
C ASN A 685 52.37 71.65 -74.90
N GLY A 686 53.03 71.98 -73.79
CA GLY A 686 53.86 73.19 -73.69
C GLY A 686 55.24 73.01 -73.09
N ASN A 687 56.26 72.77 -73.92
CA ASN A 687 57.56 73.50 -73.91
C ASN A 687 58.58 72.94 -74.92
N LEU A 688 59.13 73.82 -75.78
CA LEU A 688 60.32 73.56 -76.61
C LEU A 688 61.09 74.88 -76.85
N SER A 689 62.33 75.00 -76.36
CA SER A 689 63.42 75.78 -76.99
C SER A 689 64.68 75.84 -76.11
N LYS A 690 65.80 75.30 -76.62
CA LYS A 690 67.14 75.95 -76.70
C LYS A 690 68.23 74.92 -77.04
N ALA A 691 68.52 74.76 -78.33
CA ALA A 691 69.66 73.98 -78.82
C ALA A 691 70.38 74.77 -79.94
N ALA A 692 71.36 75.60 -79.56
CA ALA A 692 72.08 76.48 -80.49
C ALA A 692 73.48 76.93 -80.02
N ILE A 693 74.01 76.40 -78.89
CA ILE A 693 75.28 76.85 -78.29
C ILE A 693 76.07 75.63 -77.78
N LEU A 694 76.44 74.71 -78.69
CA LEU A 694 77.07 73.43 -78.35
C LEU A 694 78.29 73.03 -79.20
N GLU A 695 78.54 73.65 -80.35
CA GLU A 695 79.51 73.09 -81.32
C GLU A 695 80.96 73.57 -81.14
N GLU A 696 81.20 74.79 -80.65
CA GLU A 696 82.56 75.35 -80.51
C GLU A 696 83.20 75.14 -79.12
N LYS A 697 82.42 74.86 -78.08
CA LYS A 697 82.94 74.48 -76.75
C LYS A 697 83.56 73.06 -76.78
N ARG A 698 82.95 72.18 -77.60
CA ARG A 698 83.13 70.72 -77.69
C ARG A 698 84.57 70.20 -77.81
N GLN A 699 85.51 70.97 -78.36
CA GLN A 699 86.90 70.51 -78.59
C GLN A 699 87.86 70.76 -77.42
N LEU A 700 87.57 71.71 -76.52
CA LEU A 700 88.32 71.90 -75.27
C LEU A 700 87.61 71.21 -74.10
N GLU A 701 86.29 71.21 -74.16
CA GLU A 701 85.37 70.49 -73.27
C GLU A 701 85.62 68.97 -73.25
N GLY A 702 86.03 68.34 -74.36
CA GLY A 702 86.33 66.89 -74.39
C GLY A 702 87.52 66.40 -73.55
N ARG A 703 88.24 67.29 -72.84
CA ARG A 703 89.33 66.94 -71.91
C ARG A 703 89.13 67.44 -70.48
N LEU A 704 88.34 68.50 -70.31
CA LEU A 704 87.82 68.91 -69.01
C LEU A 704 86.65 68.00 -68.62
N GLY A 705 85.72 67.80 -69.56
CA GLY A 705 84.53 66.96 -69.49
C GLY A 705 84.74 65.52 -69.04
N GLN A 706 85.90 64.88 -69.26
CA GLN A 706 86.14 63.54 -68.71
C GLN A 706 86.43 63.57 -67.19
N LEU A 707 87.10 64.61 -66.71
CA LEU A 707 87.34 64.84 -65.28
C LEU A 707 86.17 65.58 -64.61
N GLU A 708 85.36 66.31 -65.38
CA GLU A 708 84.10 66.89 -64.94
C GLU A 708 82.99 65.83 -64.90
N GLU A 709 82.91 64.87 -65.83
CA GLU A 709 82.00 63.70 -65.75
C GLU A 709 82.37 62.82 -64.54
N GLU A 710 83.64 62.44 -64.37
CA GLU A 710 84.06 61.66 -63.18
C GLU A 710 83.78 62.41 -61.84
N LEU A 711 83.77 63.74 -61.86
CA LEU A 711 83.48 64.58 -60.69
C LEU A 711 81.97 64.84 -60.49
N GLU A 712 81.20 65.01 -61.56
CA GLU A 712 79.75 65.20 -61.55
C GLU A 712 79.01 63.88 -61.29
N GLU A 713 79.48 62.75 -61.81
CA GLU A 713 78.96 61.42 -61.45
C GLU A 713 79.18 61.13 -59.96
N GLU A 714 80.35 61.44 -59.40
CA GLU A 714 80.62 61.17 -57.98
C GLU A 714 80.02 62.23 -57.04
N GLN A 715 79.84 63.48 -57.50
CA GLN A 715 78.99 64.46 -56.81
C GLN A 715 77.51 64.02 -56.84
N SER A 716 77.00 63.55 -57.98
CA SER A 716 75.64 63.02 -58.11
C SER A 716 75.43 61.79 -57.24
N ASN A 717 76.36 60.83 -57.23
CA ASN A 717 76.36 59.71 -56.29
C ASN A 717 76.34 60.19 -54.84
N SER A 718 77.20 61.16 -54.48
CA SER A 718 77.27 61.74 -53.14
C SER A 718 75.97 62.43 -52.73
N GLU A 719 75.34 63.20 -53.61
CA GLU A 719 74.02 63.80 -53.37
C GLU A 719 72.93 62.73 -53.22
N LEU A 720 72.91 61.71 -54.09
CA LEU A 720 71.95 60.61 -54.03
C LEU A 720 72.14 59.74 -52.77
N LEU A 721 73.38 59.59 -52.29
CA LEU A 721 73.72 58.97 -51.01
C LEU A 721 73.28 59.83 -49.83
N ASN A 722 73.53 61.15 -49.87
CA ASN A 722 73.08 62.09 -48.85
C ASN A 722 71.55 62.14 -48.77
N ASP A 723 70.85 62.08 -49.90
CA ASP A 723 69.38 62.10 -49.91
C ASP A 723 68.76 60.77 -49.49
N ARG A 724 69.42 59.63 -49.78
CA ARG A 724 69.12 58.34 -49.16
C ARG A 724 69.39 58.37 -47.65
N TYR A 725 70.50 58.97 -47.20
CA TYR A 725 70.86 59.09 -45.80
C TYR A 725 69.88 59.98 -45.02
N ARG A 726 69.45 61.12 -45.60
CA ARG A 726 68.35 61.96 -45.07
C ARG A 726 67.04 61.20 -44.95
N LYS A 727 66.66 60.43 -45.98
CA LYS A 727 65.43 59.61 -45.97
C LYS A 727 65.50 58.50 -44.91
N LEU A 728 66.66 57.87 -44.72
CA LEU A 728 66.91 56.90 -43.65
C LEU A 728 66.90 57.55 -42.26
N LEU A 729 67.48 58.75 -42.09
CA LEU A 729 67.39 59.53 -40.85
C LEU A 729 65.93 59.84 -40.48
N LEU A 730 65.14 60.36 -41.43
CA LEU A 730 63.71 60.64 -41.22
C LEU A 730 62.90 59.37 -40.90
N GLN A 731 63.24 58.22 -41.51
CA GLN A 731 62.65 56.94 -41.13
C GLN A 731 63.05 56.50 -39.71
N VAL A 732 64.31 56.67 -39.31
CA VAL A 732 64.78 56.37 -37.95
C VAL A 732 64.12 57.29 -36.92
N GLU A 733 63.93 58.57 -37.23
CA GLU A 733 63.19 59.52 -36.38
C GLU A 733 61.71 59.11 -36.26
N SER A 734 61.02 58.83 -37.38
CA SER A 734 59.63 58.33 -37.39
C SER A 734 59.49 57.08 -36.50
N LEU A 735 60.28 56.03 -36.78
CA LEU A 735 60.26 54.78 -36.02
C LEU A 735 60.63 54.98 -34.54
N THR A 736 61.46 55.97 -34.21
CA THR A 736 61.78 56.33 -32.82
C THR A 736 60.60 57.01 -32.14
N THR A 737 59.88 57.91 -32.82
CA THR A 737 58.64 58.50 -32.28
C THR A 737 57.53 57.47 -32.12
N GLU A 738 57.33 56.59 -33.10
CA GLU A 738 56.37 55.47 -33.06
C GLU A 738 56.68 54.53 -31.89
N LEU A 739 57.95 54.11 -31.72
CA LEU A 739 58.40 53.30 -30.60
C LEU A 739 58.20 53.98 -29.23
N SER A 740 58.32 55.32 -29.17
CA SER A 740 58.04 56.10 -27.95
C SER A 740 56.55 56.15 -27.62
N ALA A 741 55.69 56.29 -28.64
CA ALA A 741 54.25 56.28 -28.50
C ALA A 741 53.74 54.90 -28.07
N GLU A 742 54.24 53.82 -28.69
CA GLU A 742 53.89 52.44 -28.37
C GLU A 742 54.32 52.05 -26.95
N ARG A 743 55.50 52.50 -26.50
CA ARG A 743 55.93 52.38 -25.09
C ARG A 743 54.98 53.11 -24.13
N SER A 744 54.50 54.30 -24.49
CA SER A 744 53.53 55.06 -23.69
C SER A 744 52.16 54.36 -23.64
N PHE A 745 51.71 53.78 -24.76
CA PHE A 745 50.46 53.04 -24.85
C PHE A 745 50.53 51.74 -24.03
N SER A 746 51.60 50.96 -24.19
CA SER A 746 51.86 49.74 -23.43
C SER A 746 51.91 49.99 -21.91
N ALA A 747 52.60 51.05 -21.45
CA ALA A 747 52.63 51.41 -20.03
C ALA A 747 51.25 51.78 -19.46
N LYS A 748 50.39 52.43 -20.25
CA LYS A 748 48.99 52.71 -19.88
C LYS A 748 48.15 51.43 -19.84
N ALA A 749 48.34 50.52 -20.80
CA ALA A 749 47.66 49.23 -20.84
C ALA A 749 48.04 48.34 -19.65
N GLU A 750 49.32 48.29 -19.25
CA GLU A 750 49.76 47.59 -18.05
C GLU A 750 49.19 48.21 -16.75
N SER A 751 49.14 49.54 -16.66
CA SER A 751 48.52 50.22 -15.53
C SER A 751 47.02 49.87 -15.40
N GLY A 752 46.28 49.89 -16.51
CA GLY A 752 44.89 49.45 -16.57
C GLY A 752 44.70 47.98 -16.21
N ARG A 753 45.59 47.09 -16.70
CA ARG A 753 45.60 45.67 -16.34
C ARG A 753 45.78 45.47 -14.83
N GLN A 754 46.76 46.13 -14.21
CA GLN A 754 46.99 46.05 -12.77
C GLN A 754 45.79 46.57 -11.95
N GLN A 755 45.08 47.59 -12.44
CA GLN A 755 43.87 48.10 -11.79
C GLN A 755 42.72 47.08 -11.86
N LEU A 756 42.49 46.47 -13.02
CA LEU A 756 41.49 45.40 -13.20
C LEU A 756 41.83 44.15 -12.39
N GLU A 757 43.10 43.73 -12.35
CA GLU A 757 43.55 42.60 -11.53
C GLU A 757 43.28 42.81 -10.03
N ARG A 758 43.48 44.04 -9.51
CA ARG A 758 43.11 44.41 -8.13
C ARG A 758 41.59 44.36 -7.90
N GLN A 759 40.79 44.90 -8.82
CA GLN A 759 39.32 44.85 -8.72
C GLN A 759 38.79 43.41 -8.76
N ILE A 760 39.34 42.55 -9.62
CA ILE A 760 39.00 41.12 -9.67
C ILE A 760 39.37 40.43 -8.35
N GLN A 761 40.51 40.76 -7.76
CA GLN A 761 40.94 40.18 -6.48
C GLN A 761 40.04 40.64 -5.32
N GLU A 762 39.62 41.91 -5.30
CA GLU A 762 38.70 42.44 -4.28
C GLU A 762 37.29 41.83 -4.40
N LEU A 763 36.75 41.73 -5.63
CA LEU A 763 35.46 41.08 -5.90
C LEU A 763 35.47 39.59 -5.53
N ARG A 764 36.59 38.89 -5.74
CA ARG A 764 36.77 37.50 -5.27
C ARG A 764 36.75 37.39 -3.74
N GLY A 765 37.33 38.37 -3.04
CA GLY A 765 37.26 38.45 -1.57
C GLY A 765 35.81 38.57 -1.09
N ARG A 766 35.10 39.60 -1.56
CA ARG A 766 33.69 39.84 -1.20
C ARG A 766 32.77 38.68 -1.56
N LEU A 767 33.00 38.02 -2.70
CA LEU A 767 32.26 36.82 -3.09
C LEU A 767 32.48 35.68 -2.10
N GLY A 768 33.73 35.45 -1.66
CA GLY A 768 34.05 34.44 -0.65
C GLY A 768 33.46 34.73 0.74
N GLU A 769 33.35 36.00 1.11
CA GLU A 769 32.73 36.44 2.37
C GLU A 769 31.21 36.21 2.37
N GLU A 770 30.50 36.56 1.29
CA GLU A 770 29.07 36.22 1.16
C GLU A 770 28.82 34.72 1.00
N ASP A 771 29.68 33.98 0.28
CA ASP A 771 29.59 32.51 0.20
C ASP A 771 29.73 31.86 1.58
N ALA A 772 30.67 32.35 2.40
CA ALA A 772 30.84 31.89 3.77
C ALA A 772 29.64 32.25 4.67
N GLY A 773 29.13 33.49 4.54
CA GLY A 773 27.93 33.95 5.24
C GLY A 773 26.68 33.14 4.86
N ALA A 774 26.47 32.88 3.58
CA ALA A 774 25.38 32.06 3.07
C ALA A 774 25.49 30.61 3.58
N ARG A 775 26.67 29.98 3.48
CA ARG A 775 26.91 28.63 4.02
C ARG A 775 26.66 28.55 5.53
N ALA A 776 27.02 29.57 6.31
CA ALA A 776 26.73 29.63 7.74
C ALA A 776 25.21 29.73 8.01
N ARG A 777 24.52 30.65 7.31
CA ARG A 777 23.06 30.82 7.38
C ARG A 777 22.33 29.51 7.03
N HIS A 778 22.69 28.87 5.92
CA HIS A 778 22.14 27.58 5.52
C HIS A 778 22.44 26.45 6.52
N LYS A 779 23.65 26.37 7.08
CA LYS A 779 23.98 25.36 8.10
C LYS A 779 23.13 25.49 9.37
N MET A 780 22.85 26.72 9.81
CA MET A 780 21.91 26.96 10.92
C MET A 780 20.47 26.56 10.56
N THR A 781 20.02 26.85 9.32
CA THR A 781 18.69 26.45 8.85
C THR A 781 18.55 24.93 8.74
N ILE A 782 19.59 24.23 8.24
CA ILE A 782 19.64 22.77 8.15
C ILE A 782 19.54 22.15 9.55
N ALA A 783 20.37 22.58 10.52
CA ALA A 783 20.28 22.07 11.90
C ALA A 783 18.91 22.31 12.55
N ALA A 784 18.26 23.45 12.25
CA ALA A 784 16.92 23.77 12.72
C ALA A 784 15.79 23.01 12.00
N LEU A 785 16.07 22.39 10.85
CA LEU A 785 15.17 21.47 10.13
C LEU A 785 15.42 20.02 10.57
N GLU A 786 16.67 19.58 10.72
CA GLU A 786 17.06 18.28 11.27
C GLU A 786 16.46 18.07 12.68
N SER A 787 16.55 19.08 13.55
CA SER A 787 15.92 19.03 14.88
C SER A 787 14.39 18.93 14.84
N LYS A 788 13.73 19.42 13.78
CA LYS A 788 12.27 19.30 13.61
C LYS A 788 11.87 17.99 12.96
N LEU A 789 12.72 17.45 12.07
CA LEU A 789 12.55 16.13 11.49
C LEU A 789 12.59 15.08 12.59
N ALA A 790 13.61 15.11 13.47
CA ALA A 790 13.70 14.19 14.60
C ALA A 790 12.48 14.27 15.55
N GLN A 791 11.96 15.47 15.82
CA GLN A 791 10.73 15.64 16.61
C GLN A 791 9.48 15.08 15.90
N ALA A 792 9.36 15.25 14.58
CA ALA A 792 8.27 14.68 13.80
C ALA A 792 8.37 13.15 13.68
N GLU A 793 9.59 12.59 13.62
CA GLU A 793 9.85 11.15 13.61
C GLU A 793 9.50 10.52 14.98
N GLU A 794 9.83 11.18 16.10
CA GLU A 794 9.42 10.75 17.44
C GLU A 794 7.90 10.78 17.63
N GLN A 795 7.23 11.84 17.15
CA GLN A 795 5.76 11.92 17.13
C GLN A 795 5.12 10.83 16.26
N LEU A 796 5.68 10.54 15.09
CA LEU A 796 5.21 9.49 14.19
C LEU A 796 5.38 8.08 14.80
N GLU A 797 6.49 7.84 15.52
CA GLU A 797 6.67 6.63 16.30
C GLU A 797 5.63 6.51 17.41
N GLN A 798 5.32 7.61 18.11
CA GLN A 798 4.30 7.62 19.16
C GLN A 798 2.90 7.33 18.59
N GLU A 799 2.44 8.02 17.55
CA GLU A 799 1.18 7.70 16.85
C GLU A 799 1.16 6.23 16.39
N THR A 800 2.28 5.73 15.85
CA THR A 800 2.34 4.33 15.38
C THR A 800 2.17 3.33 16.53
N ARG A 801 2.78 3.60 17.69
CA ARG A 801 2.62 2.79 18.91
C ARG A 801 1.17 2.84 19.43
N GLU A 802 0.58 4.03 19.49
CA GLU A 802 -0.81 4.24 19.93
C GLU A 802 -1.82 3.58 18.98
N ARG A 803 -1.63 3.71 17.66
CA ARG A 803 -2.45 3.04 16.64
C ARG A 803 -2.39 1.52 16.74
N ILE A 804 -1.23 0.95 17.12
CA ILE A 804 -1.08 -0.50 17.40
C ILE A 804 -1.84 -0.90 18.68
N LEU A 805 -1.90 -0.04 19.70
CA LEU A 805 -2.68 -0.30 20.92
C LEU A 805 -4.19 -0.21 20.64
N SER A 806 -4.66 0.84 19.98
CA SER A 806 -6.05 1.01 19.55
C SER A 806 -6.50 -0.15 18.65
N GLY A 807 -5.65 -0.61 17.72
CA GLY A 807 -5.92 -1.80 16.90
C GLY A 807 -6.06 -3.11 17.70
N LYS A 808 -5.41 -3.22 18.87
CA LYS A 808 -5.60 -4.36 19.80
C LYS A 808 -6.91 -4.21 20.60
N LEU A 809 -7.31 -2.99 20.96
CA LEU A 809 -8.58 -2.72 21.65
C LEU A 809 -9.78 -2.98 20.73
N VAL A 810 -9.76 -2.49 19.49
CA VAL A 810 -10.82 -2.76 18.48
C VAL A 810 -11.01 -4.27 18.29
N ARG A 811 -9.95 -5.06 18.11
CA ARG A 811 -10.06 -6.53 17.97
C ARG A 811 -10.61 -7.23 19.22
N ARG A 812 -10.43 -6.67 20.42
CA ARG A 812 -11.05 -7.16 21.67
C ARG A 812 -12.53 -6.79 21.72
N ALA A 813 -12.92 -5.60 21.26
CA ALA A 813 -14.31 -5.18 21.14
C ALA A 813 -15.06 -6.00 20.08
N GLU A 814 -14.48 -6.23 18.90
CA GLU A 814 -15.03 -7.10 17.84
C GLU A 814 -15.28 -8.53 18.34
N LYS A 815 -14.38 -9.09 19.17
CA LYS A 815 -14.57 -10.42 19.75
C LYS A 815 -15.74 -10.44 20.73
N ARG A 816 -15.81 -9.47 21.65
CA ARG A 816 -16.94 -9.32 22.58
C ARG A 816 -18.26 -9.09 21.85
N LEU A 817 -18.27 -8.30 20.78
CA LEU A 817 -19.47 -8.06 19.97
C LEU A 817 -19.99 -9.35 19.34
N LYS A 818 -19.10 -10.22 18.84
CA LYS A 818 -19.49 -11.55 18.31
C LYS A 818 -19.99 -12.49 19.41
N GLU A 819 -19.43 -12.43 20.60
CA GLU A 819 -19.90 -13.19 21.77
C GLU A 819 -21.31 -12.72 22.21
N VAL A 820 -21.56 -11.41 22.25
CA VAL A 820 -22.88 -10.83 22.56
C VAL A 820 -23.91 -11.11 21.45
N VAL A 821 -23.52 -11.05 20.16
CA VAL A 821 -24.43 -11.40 19.05
C VAL A 821 -24.84 -12.88 19.12
N LEU A 822 -23.91 -13.79 19.41
CA LEU A 822 -24.22 -15.20 19.65
C LEU A 822 -25.18 -15.39 20.85
N GLN A 823 -24.95 -14.66 21.95
CA GLN A 823 -25.85 -14.70 23.11
C GLN A 823 -27.26 -14.20 22.75
N VAL A 824 -27.39 -13.11 21.99
CA VAL A 824 -28.68 -12.59 21.52
C VAL A 824 -29.37 -13.56 20.55
N GLU A 825 -28.63 -14.27 19.70
CA GLU A 825 -29.19 -15.35 18.85
C GLU A 825 -29.69 -16.53 19.68
N GLU A 826 -29.02 -16.87 20.78
CA GLU A 826 -29.41 -17.96 21.69
C GLU A 826 -30.60 -17.56 22.57
N GLU A 827 -30.61 -16.37 23.16
CA GLU A 827 -31.75 -15.78 23.86
C GLU A 827 -32.98 -15.68 22.95
N ARG A 828 -32.80 -15.30 21.67
CA ARG A 828 -33.88 -15.31 20.67
C ARG A 828 -34.44 -16.72 20.43
N ARG A 829 -33.59 -17.75 20.31
CA ARG A 829 -34.05 -19.15 20.18
C ARG A 829 -34.84 -19.60 21.42
N VAL A 830 -34.43 -19.22 22.62
CA VAL A 830 -35.17 -19.49 23.86
C VAL A 830 -36.50 -18.74 23.88
N ALA A 831 -36.53 -17.46 23.48
CA ALA A 831 -37.77 -16.68 23.39
C ALA A 831 -38.75 -17.24 22.35
N ASP A 832 -38.26 -17.71 21.20
CA ASP A 832 -39.07 -18.35 20.17
C ASP A 832 -39.61 -19.71 20.67
N GLN A 833 -38.81 -20.54 21.38
CA GLN A 833 -39.27 -21.77 22.05
C GLN A 833 -40.33 -21.52 23.12
N LEU A 834 -40.20 -20.45 23.91
CA LEU A 834 -41.19 -20.05 24.91
C LEU A 834 -42.50 -19.59 24.25
N ARG A 835 -42.42 -18.91 23.10
CA ARG A 835 -43.60 -18.53 22.30
C ARG A 835 -44.32 -19.76 21.76
N ASP A 836 -43.57 -20.74 21.27
CA ASP A 836 -44.04 -22.07 20.84
C ASP A 836 -44.77 -22.83 21.96
N GLN A 837 -44.28 -22.74 23.19
CA GLN A 837 -44.94 -23.33 24.37
C GLN A 837 -46.21 -22.56 24.76
N LEU A 838 -46.20 -21.23 24.67
CA LEU A 838 -47.37 -20.38 24.89
C LEU A 838 -48.49 -20.65 23.88
N GLU A 839 -48.18 -20.84 22.59
CA GLU A 839 -49.19 -21.22 21.59
C GLU A 839 -49.81 -22.59 21.87
N LYS A 840 -48.98 -23.59 22.22
CA LYS A 840 -49.45 -24.93 22.61
C LYS A 840 -50.30 -24.89 23.88
N GLY A 841 -49.94 -24.04 24.84
CA GLY A 841 -50.75 -23.75 26.03
C GLY A 841 -52.09 -23.11 25.67
N ASN A 842 -52.09 -22.06 24.86
CA ASN A 842 -53.30 -21.35 24.43
C ASN A 842 -54.25 -22.21 23.58
N LEU A 843 -53.71 -23.08 22.71
CA LEU A 843 -54.49 -24.08 22.00
C LEU A 843 -55.18 -25.06 22.96
N ARG A 844 -54.47 -25.50 24.00
CA ARG A 844 -55.01 -26.41 25.02
C ARG A 844 -56.05 -25.72 25.92
N VAL A 845 -55.85 -24.43 26.24
CA VAL A 845 -56.87 -23.61 26.94
C VAL A 845 -58.12 -23.44 26.08
N LYS A 846 -57.99 -23.16 24.77
CA LYS A 846 -59.13 -23.11 23.84
C LYS A 846 -59.88 -24.45 23.76
N GLN A 847 -59.14 -25.57 23.72
CA GLN A 847 -59.75 -26.91 23.73
C GLN A 847 -60.49 -27.20 25.05
N LEU A 848 -59.91 -26.86 26.19
CA LEU A 848 -60.54 -27.02 27.51
C LEU A 848 -61.76 -26.12 27.69
N LYS A 849 -61.75 -24.89 27.14
CA LYS A 849 -62.94 -24.03 27.11
C LYS A 849 -64.08 -24.66 26.31
N ARG A 850 -63.81 -25.17 25.12
CA ARG A 850 -64.84 -25.84 24.31
C ARG A 850 -65.42 -27.09 25.00
N GLN A 851 -64.59 -27.84 25.73
CA GLN A 851 -65.05 -28.97 26.54
C GLN A 851 -65.86 -28.55 27.77
N LEU A 852 -65.60 -27.38 28.34
CA LEU A 852 -66.43 -26.79 29.40
C LEU A 852 -67.77 -26.33 28.83
N GLU A 853 -67.78 -25.62 27.69
CA GLU A 853 -68.98 -25.18 26.97
C GLU A 853 -69.88 -26.38 26.59
N GLU A 854 -69.29 -27.45 26.02
CA GLU A 854 -69.99 -28.72 25.72
C GLU A 854 -70.64 -29.35 26.98
N ALA A 855 -69.93 -29.33 28.13
CA ALA A 855 -70.42 -29.89 29.39
C ALA A 855 -71.45 -29.00 30.10
N GLU A 856 -71.34 -27.67 29.98
CA GLU A 856 -72.31 -26.70 30.50
C GLU A 856 -73.61 -26.74 29.71
N GLU A 857 -73.55 -26.93 28.38
CA GLU A 857 -74.74 -27.25 27.59
C GLU A 857 -75.37 -28.58 28.04
N GLU A 858 -74.60 -29.65 28.26
CA GLU A 858 -75.14 -30.92 28.75
C GLU A 858 -75.79 -30.80 30.14
N ALA A 859 -75.16 -30.06 31.05
CA ALA A 859 -75.73 -29.74 32.36
C ALA A 859 -77.03 -28.92 32.23
N SER A 860 -77.07 -27.94 31.32
CA SER A 860 -78.26 -27.13 31.03
C SER A 860 -79.40 -27.97 30.44
N ARG A 861 -79.10 -28.82 29.43
CA ARG A 861 -80.04 -29.77 28.83
C ARG A 861 -80.59 -30.75 29.89
N ALA A 862 -79.75 -31.28 30.76
CA ALA A 862 -80.15 -32.16 31.86
C ALA A 862 -81.00 -31.41 32.91
N GLN A 863 -80.65 -30.17 33.25
CA GLN A 863 -81.41 -29.37 34.22
C GLN A 863 -82.78 -28.95 33.66
N ALA A 864 -82.87 -28.63 32.37
CA ALA A 864 -84.14 -28.40 31.67
C ALA A 864 -85.02 -29.66 31.65
N GLY A 865 -84.42 -30.83 31.37
CA GLY A 865 -85.08 -32.14 31.51
C GLY A 865 -85.59 -32.38 32.93
N ARG A 866 -84.80 -32.06 33.96
CA ARG A 866 -85.23 -32.14 35.36
C ARG A 866 -86.40 -31.21 35.67
N ARG A 867 -86.36 -29.95 35.22
CA ARG A 867 -87.48 -28.99 35.37
C ARG A 867 -88.76 -29.48 34.68
N ARG A 868 -88.63 -30.15 33.53
CA ARG A 868 -89.77 -30.78 32.83
C ARG A 868 -90.35 -31.96 33.61
N LEU A 869 -89.52 -32.93 34.01
CA LEU A 869 -89.95 -34.08 34.80
C LEU A 869 -90.55 -33.66 36.16
N GLN A 870 -90.05 -32.57 36.73
CA GLN A 870 -90.62 -32.00 37.96
C GLN A 870 -92.03 -31.44 37.73
N ARG A 871 -92.29 -30.73 36.62
CA ARG A 871 -93.65 -30.30 36.25
C ARG A 871 -94.58 -31.47 35.95
N GLU A 872 -94.11 -32.46 35.19
CA GLU A 872 -94.90 -33.68 34.91
C GLU A 872 -95.23 -34.46 36.20
N LEU A 873 -94.35 -34.41 37.21
CA LEU A 873 -94.62 -34.93 38.56
C LEU A 873 -95.61 -34.06 39.33
N GLU A 874 -95.49 -32.73 39.27
CA GLU A 874 -96.40 -31.76 39.90
C GLU A 874 -97.83 -31.89 39.31
N ASP A 875 -97.98 -31.99 37.99
CA ASP A 875 -99.25 -32.25 37.28
C ASP A 875 -99.89 -33.58 37.70
N VAL A 876 -99.10 -34.66 37.78
CA VAL A 876 -99.56 -35.97 38.25
C VAL A 876 -99.93 -35.94 39.74
N THR A 877 -99.23 -35.13 40.54
CA THR A 877 -99.50 -34.97 41.98
C THR A 877 -100.77 -34.16 42.20
N GLU A 878 -101.00 -33.07 41.46
CA GLU A 878 -102.26 -32.31 41.51
C GLU A 878 -103.43 -33.15 40.98
N SER A 879 -103.23 -33.96 39.94
CA SER A 879 -104.23 -34.93 39.47
C SER A 879 -104.57 -35.99 40.54
N ALA A 880 -103.56 -36.54 41.22
CA ALA A 880 -103.74 -37.47 42.34
C ALA A 880 -104.38 -36.80 43.56
N GLU A 881 -104.06 -35.54 43.85
CA GLU A 881 -104.73 -34.75 44.88
C GLU A 881 -106.17 -34.43 44.50
N SER A 882 -106.45 -34.09 43.23
CA SER A 882 -107.80 -33.87 42.72
C SER A 882 -108.66 -35.12 42.88
N MET A 883 -108.17 -36.28 42.45
CA MET A 883 -108.84 -37.57 42.68
C MET A 883 -109.00 -37.87 44.18
N ASN A 884 -108.03 -37.54 45.05
CA ASN A 884 -108.18 -37.69 46.50
C ASN A 884 -109.21 -36.71 47.10
N ARG A 885 -109.31 -35.47 46.59
CA ARG A 885 -110.33 -34.46 46.95
C ARG A 885 -111.72 -34.92 46.47
N GLU A 886 -111.84 -35.55 45.31
CA GLU A 886 -113.07 -36.20 44.84
C GLU A 886 -113.45 -37.41 45.70
N VAL A 887 -112.54 -38.35 45.94
CA VAL A 887 -112.77 -39.50 46.85
C VAL A 887 -113.14 -39.02 48.26
N THR A 888 -112.55 -37.92 48.73
CA THR A 888 -112.87 -37.33 50.04
C THR A 888 -114.22 -36.61 50.04
N THR A 889 -114.60 -35.91 48.98
CA THR A 889 -115.95 -35.33 48.86
C THR A 889 -117.02 -36.39 48.65
N LEU A 890 -116.73 -37.53 47.99
CA LEU A 890 -117.62 -38.69 47.94
C LEU A 890 -117.77 -39.34 49.33
N ARG A 891 -116.67 -39.55 50.07
CA ARG A 891 -116.70 -40.02 51.48
C ARG A 891 -117.48 -39.07 52.39
N ASN A 892 -117.38 -37.76 52.19
CA ASN A 892 -118.10 -36.75 52.96
C ASN A 892 -119.58 -36.63 52.56
N ARG A 893 -119.92 -36.78 51.27
CA ARG A 893 -121.31 -36.92 50.80
C ARG A 893 -121.99 -38.17 51.37
N LEU A 894 -121.22 -39.21 51.69
CA LEU A 894 -121.70 -40.40 52.42
C LEU A 894 -121.84 -40.18 53.95
N ARG A 895 -121.45 -39.01 54.49
CA ARG A 895 -121.47 -38.69 55.92
C ARG A 895 -122.20 -37.37 56.24
N ARG A 896 -123.53 -37.46 56.24
CA ARG A 896 -124.56 -36.53 56.78
C ARG A 896 -125.04 -35.36 55.91
N GLY A 897 -126.35 -35.16 55.94
CA GLY A 897 -127.00 -33.85 56.14
C GLY A 897 -127.83 -33.89 57.45
N PRO A 898 -128.72 -32.91 57.74
CA PRO A 898 -129.05 -31.71 56.95
C PRO A 898 -128.93 -30.36 57.71
N LEU A 899 -128.86 -29.27 56.92
CA LEU A 899 -129.40 -27.90 57.13
C LEU A 899 -129.42 -27.22 58.52
N THR A 900 -128.60 -26.17 58.68
CA THR A 900 -128.98 -24.75 58.94
C THR A 900 -127.80 -23.86 58.46
N PHE A 901 -127.86 -22.72 57.74
CA PHE A 901 -128.72 -21.53 57.53
C PHE A 901 -128.26 -20.25 58.28
N THR A 902 -128.35 -19.10 57.57
CA THR A 902 -128.14 -17.69 57.98
C THR A 902 -126.69 -17.09 58.03
N THR A 903 -126.40 -16.23 57.02
CA THR A 903 -125.82 -14.85 57.07
C THR A 903 -124.54 -14.54 57.89
N ARG A 904 -123.60 -13.62 57.51
CA ARG A 904 -123.54 -12.43 56.61
C ARG A 904 -122.02 -12.01 56.53
N THR A 905 -121.42 -11.24 55.59
CA THR A 905 -121.79 -10.56 54.32
C THR A 905 -120.51 -10.22 53.49
N VAL A 906 -120.62 -10.15 52.15
CA VAL A 906 -120.06 -9.13 51.18
C VAL A 906 -118.85 -8.28 51.63
N ARG A 907 -117.73 -8.13 50.88
CA ARG A 907 -117.50 -7.80 49.43
C ARG A 907 -116.14 -8.43 48.98
N GLN A 908 -115.80 -8.85 47.75
CA GLN A 908 -116.00 -8.35 46.37
C GLN A 908 -115.33 -6.98 46.06
N VAL A 909 -114.64 -6.73 44.92
CA VAL A 909 -114.16 -7.62 43.82
C VAL A 909 -113.13 -6.87 42.94
N PHE A 910 -112.21 -7.59 42.25
CA PHE A 910 -111.36 -7.14 41.09
C PHE A 910 -110.29 -6.03 41.34
N ARG A 911 -109.31 -5.74 40.46
CA ARG A 911 -108.49 -6.50 39.43
C ARG A 911 -107.56 -5.48 38.71
N LEU A 912 -106.35 -5.87 38.29
CA LEU A 912 -105.35 -5.07 37.51
C LEU A 912 -104.73 -3.90 38.33
N GLU A 913 -103.53 -3.37 38.05
CA GLU A 913 -102.47 -3.69 37.06
C GLU A 913 -101.07 -3.33 37.61
N GLU A 914 -100.02 -3.26 36.75
CA GLU A 914 -98.57 -3.08 37.08
C GLU A 914 -97.95 -4.31 37.80
N GLY A 915 -96.70 -4.73 37.62
CA GLY A 915 -95.51 -4.17 36.94
C GLY A 915 -94.28 -4.46 37.83
N VAL A 916 -93.09 -4.89 37.40
CA VAL A 916 -92.45 -5.03 36.07
C VAL A 916 -91.65 -6.34 36.01
N ALA A 917 -91.30 -6.80 34.80
CA ALA A 917 -90.56 -8.03 34.49
C ALA A 917 -89.06 -8.01 34.90
N SER A 918 -88.42 -9.17 34.75
CA SER A 918 -86.98 -9.42 35.03
C SER A 918 -86.20 -9.80 33.76
N ASP A 919 -85.06 -9.15 33.57
CA ASP A 919 -83.80 -9.61 32.93
C ASP A 919 -83.85 -10.56 31.71
N GLU A 920 -83.89 -9.96 30.52
CA GLU A 920 -83.21 -10.32 29.27
C GLU A 920 -82.61 -8.98 28.72
N GLU A 921 -81.48 -8.85 28.02
CA GLU A 921 -80.48 -9.81 27.51
C GLU A 921 -79.08 -9.12 27.36
N THR A 922 -78.30 -9.43 26.31
CA THR A 922 -76.97 -8.94 25.87
C THR A 922 -76.90 -7.41 25.56
N GLU A 923 -75.77 -6.72 25.27
CA GLU A 923 -74.39 -7.08 24.85
C GLU A 923 -73.35 -5.93 25.03
N GLU A 924 -72.06 -6.21 24.75
CA GLU A 924 -70.94 -5.35 24.27
C GLU A 924 -70.29 -4.16 25.08
N ALA A 925 -68.99 -3.98 24.74
CA ALA A 925 -68.16 -2.75 24.69
C ALA A 925 -67.53 -2.07 25.94
N GLU A 926 -66.19 -2.06 25.93
CA GLU A 926 -65.14 -1.18 26.53
C GLU A 926 -65.39 -0.20 27.70
N PRO A 927 -64.32 0.01 28.49
CA PRO A 927 -63.96 1.36 28.95
C PRO A 927 -62.47 1.73 28.68
N GLY A 928 -62.20 3.03 28.50
CA GLY A 928 -60.85 3.57 28.40
C GLY A 928 -60.69 4.98 28.99
N SER A 929 -59.42 5.41 29.11
CA SER A 929 -58.90 6.72 29.56
C SER A 929 -58.69 6.97 31.07
N GLY A 930 -57.55 7.61 31.40
CA GLY A 930 -57.04 7.90 32.75
C GLY A 930 -55.49 7.97 32.75
N PRO A 931 -54.80 9.13 32.88
CA PRO A 931 -53.46 9.29 32.28
C PRO A 931 -52.27 9.68 33.21
N SER A 932 -51.06 9.55 32.65
CA SER A 932 -49.81 10.32 32.93
C SER A 932 -49.02 9.98 34.23
N PRO A 933 -47.68 10.26 34.32
CA PRO A 933 -46.92 11.28 33.57
C PRO A 933 -45.57 10.90 32.90
N GLU A 934 -45.10 11.85 32.06
CA GLU A 934 -43.73 12.32 31.69
C GLU A 934 -42.43 11.56 32.10
N PRO A 935 -41.35 11.61 31.27
CA PRO A 935 -40.57 12.86 31.11
C PRO A 935 -39.96 13.17 29.70
N GLU A 936 -39.19 14.27 29.68
CA GLU A 936 -38.35 14.89 28.63
C GLU A 936 -37.43 13.93 27.86
N GLY A 937 -36.88 14.24 26.67
CA GLY A 937 -37.01 15.41 25.79
C GLY A 937 -35.75 15.65 24.92
N SER A 938 -35.88 15.76 23.59
CA SER A 938 -34.79 16.16 22.64
C SER A 938 -35.35 16.54 21.24
N PRO A 939 -34.62 17.35 20.42
CA PRO A 939 -35.27 18.18 19.39
C PRO A 939 -35.22 17.63 17.93
N PRO A 940 -36.11 18.12 17.05
CA PRO A 940 -36.08 17.86 15.61
C PRO A 940 -35.12 18.80 14.85
N ALA A 941 -34.67 18.39 13.66
CA ALA A 941 -33.90 19.22 12.73
C ALA A 941 -34.82 19.92 11.70
N HIS A 942 -34.49 21.16 11.35
CA HIS A 942 -35.08 21.86 10.19
C HIS A 942 -34.36 21.46 8.88
N PRO A 943 -35.05 21.47 7.73
CA PRO A 943 -34.44 21.31 6.43
C PRO A 943 -34.00 22.65 5.81
N GLN A 944 -32.70 22.82 5.55
CA GLN A 944 -32.13 23.64 4.48
C GLN A 944 -30.69 23.18 4.17
#